data_AF-A0A8H6ZI66-F1
#
_entry.id   AF-A0A8H6ZI66-F1
#
_cell.length_a   1.000
_cell.length_b   1.000
_cell.length_c   1.000
_cell.angle_alpha   90.00
_cell.angle_beta   90.00
_cell.angle_gamma   90.00
#
_symmetry.space_group_name_H-M   'P 1'
#
loop_
_entity.id
_entity.type
_entity.pdbx_description
1 polymer ?
#
loop_
_entity_poly.entity_id
_entity_poly.type
_entity_poly.pdbx_seq_one_letter_code
_entity_poly.pdbx_strand_id
1 'polypeptide(L)'
;MQQQDGVKGTGCHSGESLLRGRALVAAVVCFYIVAALVMVVGNKAVLLQTPDLPFTFLFIQLATAVLLFLLLSLLSRTPVQRILPVKFDVPILDRSTATKILPFLLVGFIGLVFNTLCLANVDASFFQIARGLILPFTILMSSLFTRTIPRLHVLLSAFVVTFGFFVGVAPSFSLTSNSTIAREPLRALLYGLISSIVLSVHVVLSKVVTSNAKQSVIGISYFGNPFMAIGLIPFIFLNGELDALQRRLTSPDQVWTTFVVGTAITGVFGFLLGIANILSIKVTSPVSHMFSAAAKSVIQMMLGVFFFGDVITTYRLGAITLITGGTMFYTWTQSNARPTTPVPKNDLEQQNKDLEVEEPLLKDEKMSDKATGSTTDLLLLEMGFPSSTTGNFDFFVPPKDGARAYSTVDAKVETGARVRNFTHEKHEVVVHNLRGNESAATLDTTGFQLFNHPAKHTSFANDAEIEKEYYPESIELIKKLTGASRVVLFDHTVRRRRPGQVDSSPDKRQPVSAAHVDQTAKSAVARVHRHLPAEDVPELLKHRFQIINLWRPISHPADDWPLALGDFRTVDPETDVVPVALVYADREGETYGVKYNPKQRWTYFSGVKPEELILIKCFDSIQDGSVAIFTPHTAFSDPKTPEGAPLRESIELRALVFYD
;
A
#
# COMPACT_ATOMS: atom_id res chain seq x y z
N MET A 1 49.51 -26.17 7.44
CA MET A 1 50.14 -24.92 7.89
C MET A 1 49.12 -23.81 7.65
N GLN A 2 48.74 -23.09 8.72
CA GLN A 2 47.60 -22.15 8.80
C GLN A 2 47.75 -20.88 7.96
N GLN A 3 46.62 -20.33 7.48
CA GLN A 3 46.10 -18.95 7.64
C GLN A 3 44.82 -18.82 6.80
N GLN A 4 43.60 -18.65 7.33
CA GLN A 4 43.01 -17.45 7.98
C GLN A 4 43.37 -16.12 7.30
N ASP A 5 42.46 -15.58 6.48
CA ASP A 5 41.87 -14.23 6.64
C ASP A 5 40.93 -13.88 5.48
N GLY A 6 39.78 -13.23 5.76
CA GLY A 6 39.01 -12.55 4.71
C GLY A 6 37.48 -12.47 4.80
N VAL A 7 36.88 -12.43 5.99
CA VAL A 7 35.49 -11.94 6.16
C VAL A 7 35.46 -10.45 5.82
N LYS A 8 34.98 -10.06 4.63
CA LYS A 8 34.56 -8.67 4.28
C LYS A 8 33.72 -8.71 3.00
N GLY A 9 32.40 -8.55 3.10
CA GLY A 9 31.57 -8.41 1.89
C GLY A 9 30.06 -8.56 2.01
N THR A 10 29.39 -8.20 3.11
CA THR A 10 27.90 -8.24 3.18
C THR A 10 27.24 -6.92 3.55
N GLY A 11 28.01 -5.85 3.76
CA GLY A 11 27.48 -4.53 4.14
C GLY A 11 27.05 -3.62 2.98
N CYS A 12 27.42 -3.91 1.73
CA CYS A 12 27.26 -2.95 0.63
C CYS A 12 25.83 -2.95 0.02
N HIS A 13 25.20 -4.12 -0.15
CA HIS A 13 23.95 -4.24 -0.90
C HIS A 13 22.66 -3.90 -0.11
N SER A 14 22.65 -3.98 1.22
CA SER A 14 21.47 -3.56 2.03
C SER A 14 21.39 -2.03 2.15
N GLY A 15 22.55 -1.38 2.25
CA GLY A 15 22.69 0.07 2.15
C GLY A 15 22.17 0.56 0.79
N GLU A 16 22.55 -0.10 -0.31
CA GLU A 16 22.07 0.26 -1.66
C GLU A 16 20.56 0.18 -1.83
N SER A 17 19.87 -0.81 -1.23
CA SER A 17 18.41 -0.96 -1.29
C SER A 17 17.66 0.13 -0.52
N LEU A 18 18.10 0.43 0.70
CA LEU A 18 17.58 1.54 1.50
C LEU A 18 17.90 2.90 0.86
N LEU A 19 19.13 3.07 0.39
CA LEU A 19 19.55 4.21 -0.40
C LEU A 19 18.70 4.31 -1.65
N ARG A 20 18.33 3.20 -2.32
CA ARG A 20 17.40 3.21 -3.46
C ARG A 20 16.00 3.66 -3.08
N GLY A 21 15.44 3.17 -1.97
CA GLY A 21 14.11 3.57 -1.51
C GLY A 21 14.05 5.04 -1.07
N ARG A 22 15.05 5.49 -0.28
CA ARG A 22 15.20 6.90 0.11
C ARG A 22 15.54 7.79 -1.08
N ALA A 23 16.37 7.33 -2.01
CA ALA A 23 16.70 8.03 -3.25
C ALA A 23 15.49 8.10 -4.16
N LEU A 24 14.61 7.09 -4.19
CA LEU A 24 13.37 7.14 -4.95
C LEU A 24 12.43 8.20 -4.37
N VAL A 25 12.23 8.22 -3.05
CA VAL A 25 11.43 9.26 -2.39
C VAL A 25 12.03 10.64 -2.64
N ALA A 26 13.35 10.78 -2.45
CA ALA A 26 14.06 12.04 -2.70
C ALA A 26 13.95 12.46 -4.18
N ALA A 27 14.12 11.54 -5.14
CA ALA A 27 14.01 11.82 -6.56
C ALA A 27 12.60 12.28 -6.94
N VAL A 28 11.56 11.64 -6.41
CA VAL A 28 10.16 12.05 -6.66
C VAL A 28 9.87 13.42 -6.05
N VAL A 29 10.34 13.68 -4.81
CA VAL A 29 10.17 15.00 -4.17
C VAL A 29 10.95 16.08 -4.92
N CYS A 30 12.19 15.81 -5.34
CA CYS A 30 12.98 16.71 -6.18
C CYS A 30 12.30 16.98 -7.52
N PHE A 31 11.77 15.95 -8.18
CA PHE A 31 11.02 16.10 -9.43
C PHE A 31 9.81 17.02 -9.25
N TYR A 32 9.04 16.84 -8.17
CA TYR A 32 7.94 17.74 -7.81
C TYR A 32 8.42 19.18 -7.58
N ILE A 33 9.47 19.38 -6.77
CA ILE A 33 9.98 20.73 -6.44
C ILE A 33 10.45 21.44 -7.71
N VAL A 34 11.23 20.78 -8.56
CA VAL A 34 11.75 21.37 -9.81
C VAL A 34 10.61 21.72 -10.76
N ALA A 35 9.70 20.79 -11.03
CA ALA A 35 8.55 21.05 -11.91
C ALA A 35 7.70 22.22 -11.37
N ALA A 36 7.47 22.26 -10.06
CA ALA A 36 6.69 23.32 -9.42
C ALA A 36 7.39 24.69 -9.44
N LEU A 37 8.72 24.74 -9.33
CA LEU A 37 9.49 26.00 -9.41
C LEU A 37 9.51 26.56 -10.83
N VAL A 38 9.73 25.71 -11.84
CA VAL A 38 9.63 26.12 -13.25
C VAL A 38 8.24 26.66 -13.55
N MET A 39 7.19 25.98 -13.07
CA MET A 39 5.81 26.45 -13.24
C MET A 39 5.57 27.80 -12.58
N VAL A 40 6.10 28.06 -11.39
CA VAL A 40 5.92 29.37 -10.74
C VAL A 40 6.61 30.48 -11.53
N VAL A 41 7.86 30.30 -11.92
CA VAL A 41 8.63 31.33 -12.64
C VAL A 41 8.06 31.55 -14.04
N GLY A 42 7.78 30.46 -14.77
CA GLY A 42 7.19 30.51 -16.11
C GLY A 42 5.81 31.13 -16.12
N ASN A 43 4.91 30.70 -15.22
CA ASN A 43 3.57 31.29 -15.11
C ASN A 43 3.64 32.78 -14.76
N LYS A 44 4.53 33.19 -13.82
CA LYS A 44 4.71 34.61 -13.48
C LYS A 44 5.22 35.40 -14.68
N ALA A 45 6.21 34.89 -15.41
CA ALA A 45 6.76 35.57 -16.58
C ALA A 45 5.72 35.81 -17.69
N VAL A 46 4.85 34.82 -17.96
CA VAL A 46 3.77 34.95 -18.95
C VAL A 46 2.69 35.91 -18.46
N LEU A 47 2.15 35.68 -17.25
CA LEU A 47 1.03 36.45 -16.73
C LEU A 47 1.38 37.91 -16.44
N LEU A 48 2.65 38.25 -16.22
CA LEU A 48 3.09 39.65 -16.11
C LEU A 48 2.91 40.42 -17.42
N GLN A 49 3.02 39.76 -18.58
CA GLN A 49 2.84 40.40 -19.88
C GLN A 49 1.39 40.28 -20.40
N THR A 50 0.66 39.26 -19.97
CA THR A 50 -0.74 39.03 -20.35
C THR A 50 -1.68 38.83 -19.14
N PRO A 51 -1.87 39.87 -18.32
CA PRO A 51 -2.68 39.77 -17.11
C PRO A 51 -4.18 39.58 -17.38
N ASP A 52 -4.63 39.81 -18.62
CA ASP A 52 -6.03 39.74 -19.06
C ASP A 52 -6.46 38.38 -19.63
N LEU A 53 -5.56 37.38 -19.67
CA LEU A 53 -5.85 36.02 -20.16
C LEU A 53 -5.55 34.89 -19.15
N PRO A 54 -5.82 35.03 -17.82
CA PRO A 54 -5.42 34.02 -16.84
C PRO A 54 -6.15 32.67 -16.99
N PHE A 55 -7.44 32.66 -17.30
CA PHE A 55 -8.20 31.40 -17.45
C PHE A 55 -7.90 30.73 -18.79
N THR A 56 -7.72 31.51 -19.85
CA THR A 56 -7.30 31.03 -21.18
C THR A 56 -5.90 30.42 -21.12
N PHE A 57 -4.97 31.06 -20.41
CA PHE A 57 -3.64 30.53 -20.14
C PHE A 57 -3.71 29.15 -19.49
N LEU A 58 -4.46 29.03 -18.39
CA LEU A 58 -4.62 27.77 -17.66
C LEU A 58 -5.34 26.69 -18.48
N PHE A 59 -6.35 27.08 -19.27
CA PHE A 59 -7.07 26.19 -20.17
C PHE A 59 -6.13 25.58 -21.22
N ILE A 60 -5.28 26.40 -21.85
CA ILE A 60 -4.31 25.92 -22.85
C ILE A 60 -3.30 24.98 -22.20
N GLN A 61 -2.84 25.26 -20.98
CA GLN A 61 -1.94 24.36 -20.25
C GLN A 61 -2.57 22.98 -20.01
N LEU A 62 -3.82 22.94 -19.54
CA LEU A 62 -4.55 21.70 -19.30
C LEU A 62 -4.86 20.95 -20.61
N ALA A 63 -5.24 21.67 -21.67
CA ALA A 63 -5.44 21.09 -23.00
C ALA A 63 -4.14 20.50 -23.56
N THR A 64 -3.02 21.20 -23.39
CA THR A 64 -1.68 20.70 -23.77
C THR A 64 -1.35 19.43 -23.01
N ALA A 65 -1.66 19.34 -21.71
CA ALA A 65 -1.47 18.12 -20.93
C ALA A 65 -2.29 16.94 -21.49
N VAL A 66 -3.54 17.16 -21.90
CA VAL A 66 -4.36 16.14 -22.56
C VAL A 66 -3.73 15.68 -23.88
N LEU A 67 -3.27 16.62 -24.71
CA LEU A 67 -2.58 16.29 -25.97
C LEU A 67 -1.31 15.48 -25.74
N LEU A 68 -0.54 15.79 -24.69
CA LEU A 68 0.65 15.04 -24.31
C LEU A 68 0.32 13.62 -23.83
N PHE A 69 -0.77 13.41 -23.10
CA PHE A 69 -1.22 12.05 -22.76
C PHE A 69 -1.66 11.26 -23.99
N LEU A 70 -2.37 11.89 -24.93
CA LEU A 70 -2.76 11.24 -26.19
C LEU A 70 -1.54 10.90 -27.04
N LEU A 71 -0.57 11.81 -27.14
CA LEU A 71 0.71 11.57 -27.80
C LEU A 71 1.47 10.42 -27.14
N LEU A 72 1.54 10.39 -25.81
CA LEU A 72 2.16 9.30 -25.07
C LEU A 72 1.47 7.95 -25.37
N SER A 73 0.15 7.95 -25.50
CA SER A 73 -0.59 6.73 -25.86
C SER A 73 -0.34 6.29 -27.30
N LEU A 74 -0.26 7.22 -28.24
CA LEU A 74 0.09 6.93 -29.62
C LEU A 74 1.51 6.36 -29.73
N LEU A 75 2.49 7.02 -29.10
CA LEU A 75 3.88 6.56 -29.10
C LEU A 75 4.02 5.19 -28.43
N SER A 76 3.21 4.90 -27.40
CA SER A 76 3.21 3.60 -26.72
C SER A 76 2.80 2.43 -27.63
N ARG A 77 2.13 2.71 -28.76
CA ARG A 77 1.71 1.71 -29.76
C ARG A 77 2.71 1.54 -30.91
N THR A 78 3.79 2.31 -30.91
CA THR A 78 4.83 2.28 -31.96
C THR A 78 6.10 1.56 -31.47
N PRO A 79 7.03 1.16 -32.35
CA PRO A 79 8.32 0.58 -31.93
C PRO A 79 9.16 1.50 -31.03
N VAL A 80 8.85 2.81 -30.99
CA VAL A 80 9.47 3.78 -30.06
C VAL A 80 9.20 3.42 -28.59
N GLN A 81 8.17 2.62 -28.30
CA GLN A 81 7.88 2.09 -26.96
C GLN A 81 9.09 1.35 -26.33
N ARG A 82 10.02 0.80 -27.13
CA ARG A 82 11.25 0.17 -26.60
C ARG A 82 12.18 1.15 -25.90
N ILE A 83 12.08 2.44 -26.23
CA ILE A 83 12.93 3.52 -25.69
C ILE A 83 12.18 4.33 -24.62
N LEU A 84 10.84 4.30 -24.64
CA LEU A 84 10.03 5.02 -23.67
C LEU A 84 10.05 4.33 -22.30
N PRO A 85 10.26 5.09 -21.21
CA PRO A 85 10.33 4.54 -19.85
C PRO A 85 8.97 4.07 -19.31
N VAL A 86 7.87 4.47 -19.95
CA VAL A 86 6.51 4.21 -19.48
C VAL A 86 5.61 3.86 -20.65
N LYS A 87 4.81 2.81 -20.49
CA LYS A 87 3.71 2.45 -21.39
C LYS A 87 2.42 3.06 -20.89
N PHE A 88 1.66 3.72 -21.76
CA PHE A 88 0.37 4.29 -21.41
C PHE A 88 -0.67 3.97 -22.47
N ASP A 89 -1.79 3.40 -22.04
CA ASP A 89 -2.98 3.22 -22.85
C ASP A 89 -4.10 4.09 -22.27
N VAL A 90 -4.84 4.79 -23.14
CA VAL A 90 -5.95 5.65 -22.70
C VAL A 90 -6.96 4.80 -21.92
N PRO A 91 -7.15 5.08 -20.61
CA PRO A 91 -8.05 4.29 -19.79
C PRO A 91 -9.52 4.59 -20.16
N ILE A 92 -10.34 3.54 -20.21
CA ILE A 92 -11.78 3.67 -20.38
C ILE A 92 -12.39 4.10 -19.04
N LEU A 93 -13.22 5.14 -19.05
CA LEU A 93 -13.93 5.59 -17.86
C LEU A 93 -15.12 4.67 -17.59
N ASP A 94 -14.94 3.66 -16.74
CA ASP A 94 -16.04 2.85 -16.25
C ASP A 94 -16.79 3.56 -15.11
N ARG A 95 -18.07 3.19 -14.90
CA ARG A 95 -18.92 3.82 -13.89
C ARG A 95 -18.36 3.65 -12.46
N SER A 96 -17.64 2.56 -12.17
CA SER A 96 -17.04 2.32 -10.85
C SER A 96 -15.80 3.19 -10.62
N THR A 97 -14.96 3.38 -11.63
CA THR A 97 -13.84 4.34 -11.56
C THR A 97 -14.35 5.77 -11.46
N ALA A 98 -15.34 6.14 -12.29
CA ALA A 98 -15.92 7.49 -12.29
C ALA A 98 -16.42 7.90 -10.90
N THR A 99 -17.22 7.06 -10.23
CA THR A 99 -17.76 7.38 -8.89
C THR A 99 -16.67 7.52 -7.83
N LYS A 100 -15.55 6.81 -7.97
CA LYS A 100 -14.42 6.84 -7.02
C LYS A 100 -13.51 8.07 -7.22
N ILE A 101 -13.28 8.48 -8.47
CA ILE A 101 -12.40 9.63 -8.77
C ILE A 101 -13.15 10.96 -8.73
N LEU A 102 -14.46 10.98 -8.98
CA LEU A 102 -15.25 12.20 -9.11
C LEU A 102 -15.16 13.14 -7.89
N PRO A 103 -15.21 12.67 -6.62
CA PRO A 103 -15.03 13.57 -5.48
C PRO A 103 -13.65 14.24 -5.47
N PHE A 104 -12.59 13.50 -5.82
CA PHE A 104 -11.23 14.04 -5.94
C PHE A 104 -11.14 15.11 -7.04
N LEU A 105 -11.78 14.87 -8.19
CA LEU A 105 -11.81 15.81 -9.31
C LEU A 105 -12.58 17.09 -8.98
N LEU A 106 -13.77 16.96 -8.38
CA LEU A 106 -14.61 18.09 -7.97
C LEU A 106 -13.92 18.97 -6.94
N VAL A 107 -13.40 18.37 -5.87
CA VAL A 107 -12.67 19.10 -4.82
C VAL A 107 -11.43 19.78 -5.41
N GLY A 108 -10.69 19.09 -6.31
CA GLY A 108 -9.54 19.69 -7.00
C GLY A 108 -9.92 20.91 -7.84
N PHE A 109 -11.01 20.82 -8.60
CA PHE A 109 -11.51 21.92 -9.42
C PHE A 109 -11.99 23.12 -8.60
N ILE A 110 -12.78 22.88 -7.54
CA ILE A 110 -13.22 23.95 -6.62
C ILE A 110 -11.99 24.62 -5.99
N GLY A 111 -11.02 23.84 -5.53
CA GLY A 111 -9.79 24.34 -4.95
C GLY A 111 -9.02 25.22 -5.93
N LEU A 112 -8.90 24.80 -7.19
CA LEU A 112 -8.27 25.54 -8.27
C LEU A 112 -8.97 26.88 -8.54
N VAL A 113 -10.30 26.89 -8.67
CA VAL A 113 -11.07 28.12 -8.95
C VAL A 113 -10.89 29.14 -7.82
N PHE A 114 -11.12 28.75 -6.57
CA PHE A 114 -10.96 29.66 -5.43
C PHE A 114 -9.50 30.10 -5.23
N ASN A 115 -8.53 29.23 -5.53
CA ASN A 115 -7.11 29.58 -5.50
C ASN A 115 -6.79 30.67 -6.53
N THR A 116 -7.29 30.50 -7.77
CA THR A 116 -7.10 31.46 -8.85
C THR A 116 -7.81 32.79 -8.57
N LEU A 117 -9.04 32.75 -8.05
CA LEU A 117 -9.76 33.96 -7.63
C LEU A 117 -9.07 34.68 -6.46
N CYS A 118 -8.46 33.96 -5.53
CA CYS A 118 -7.66 34.56 -4.46
C CYS A 118 -6.43 35.28 -5.06
N LEU A 119 -5.72 34.65 -6.00
CA LEU A 119 -4.56 35.27 -6.66
C LEU A 119 -4.92 36.48 -7.53
N ALA A 120 -6.09 36.47 -8.17
CA ALA A 120 -6.52 37.57 -9.04
C ALA A 120 -6.90 38.84 -8.26
N ASN A 121 -7.33 38.69 -7.00
CA ASN A 121 -7.92 39.78 -6.22
C ASN A 121 -7.01 40.30 -5.09
N VAL A 122 -5.76 39.81 -4.96
CA VAL A 122 -4.86 40.19 -3.86
C VAL A 122 -3.40 40.28 -4.27
N ASP A 123 -2.68 41.17 -3.57
CA ASP A 123 -1.23 41.14 -3.54
C ASP A 123 -0.67 39.77 -3.09
N ALA A 124 0.41 39.37 -3.77
CA ALA A 124 1.10 38.09 -3.55
C ALA A 124 1.53 37.85 -2.09
N SER A 125 1.67 38.90 -1.28
CA SER A 125 2.01 38.80 0.14
C SER A 125 0.88 38.19 0.96
N PHE A 126 -0.37 38.61 0.80
CA PHE A 126 -1.50 38.06 1.56
C PHE A 126 -1.84 36.62 1.14
N PHE A 127 -1.54 36.25 -0.10
CA PHE A 127 -1.67 34.86 -0.55
C PHE A 127 -0.81 33.87 0.26
N GLN A 128 0.25 34.34 0.92
CA GLN A 128 1.05 33.51 1.82
C GLN A 128 0.28 33.08 3.08
N ILE A 129 -0.75 33.82 3.51
CA ILE A 129 -1.64 33.42 4.61
C ILE A 129 -2.38 32.14 4.22
N ALA A 130 -2.99 32.12 3.04
CA ALA A 130 -3.66 30.92 2.52
C ALA A 130 -2.68 29.74 2.45
N ARG A 131 -1.49 29.93 1.87
CA ARG A 131 -0.46 28.89 1.82
C ARG A 131 -0.06 28.35 3.21
N GLY A 132 0.12 29.24 4.18
CA GLY A 132 0.48 28.87 5.55
C GLY A 132 -0.57 28.03 6.27
N LEU A 133 -1.84 28.17 5.88
CA LEU A 133 -2.98 27.43 6.45
C LEU A 133 -3.20 26.05 5.82
N ILE A 134 -2.63 25.75 4.64
CA ILE A 134 -2.82 24.45 3.99
C ILE A 134 -2.26 23.33 4.87
N LEU A 135 -1.05 23.48 5.41
CA LEU A 135 -0.41 22.45 6.24
C LEU A 135 -1.24 22.06 7.48
N PRO A 136 -1.69 22.99 8.36
CA PRO A 136 -2.49 22.63 9.53
C PRO A 136 -3.84 22.03 9.14
N PHE A 137 -4.48 22.52 8.06
CA PHE A 137 -5.70 21.89 7.55
C PHE A 137 -5.45 20.48 6.99
N THR A 138 -4.32 20.25 6.31
CA THR A 138 -3.96 18.90 5.83
C THR A 138 -3.70 17.95 6.99
N ILE A 139 -3.07 18.41 8.07
CA ILE A 139 -2.88 17.61 9.28
C ILE A 139 -4.25 17.28 9.91
N LEU A 140 -5.13 18.27 10.05
CA LEU A 140 -6.49 18.06 10.55
C LEU A 140 -7.26 17.05 9.69
N MET A 141 -7.30 17.25 8.38
CA MET A 141 -8.01 16.36 7.45
C MET A 141 -7.40 14.96 7.41
N SER A 142 -6.07 14.85 7.46
CA SER A 142 -5.38 13.56 7.55
C SER A 142 -5.68 12.84 8.86
N SER A 143 -5.79 13.57 9.97
CA SER A 143 -6.15 13.02 11.29
C SER A 143 -7.60 12.56 11.32
N LEU A 144 -8.54 13.36 10.77
CA LEU A 144 -9.95 12.99 10.64
C LEU A 144 -10.13 11.74 9.76
N PHE A 145 -9.41 11.67 8.64
CA PHE A 145 -9.49 10.54 7.72
C PHE A 145 -8.92 9.24 8.30
N THR A 146 -7.74 9.31 8.91
CA THR A 146 -7.08 8.14 9.51
C THR A 146 -7.60 7.80 10.91
N ARG A 147 -8.36 8.69 11.54
CA ARG A 147 -8.77 8.64 12.95
C ARG A 147 -7.60 8.49 13.93
N THR A 148 -6.41 8.99 13.55
CA THR A 148 -5.20 8.96 14.38
C THR A 148 -4.75 10.37 14.75
N ILE A 149 -4.22 10.55 15.96
CA ILE A 149 -3.70 11.84 16.42
C ILE A 149 -2.22 11.93 16.04
N PRO A 150 -1.76 13.02 15.38
CA PRO A 150 -0.35 13.22 15.08
C PRO A 150 0.49 13.33 16.35
N ARG A 151 1.73 12.86 16.30
CA ARG A 151 2.67 13.02 17.41
C ARG A 151 3.00 14.50 17.63
N LEU A 152 3.30 14.87 18.88
CA LEU A 152 3.59 16.25 19.28
C LEU A 152 4.66 16.92 18.41
N HIS A 153 5.73 16.20 18.06
CA HIS A 153 6.80 16.77 17.22
C HIS A 153 6.32 17.17 15.82
N VAL A 154 5.35 16.45 15.23
CA VAL A 154 4.76 16.82 13.93
C VAL A 154 3.97 18.12 14.06
N LEU A 155 3.21 18.27 15.15
CA LEU A 155 2.44 19.49 15.45
C LEU A 155 3.37 20.68 15.71
N LEU A 156 4.46 20.49 16.46
CA LEU A 156 5.47 21.52 16.69
C LEU A 156 6.14 21.97 15.39
N SER A 157 6.58 21.03 14.55
CA SER A 157 7.13 21.36 13.22
C SER A 157 6.13 22.14 12.37
N ALA A 158 4.87 21.71 12.35
CA ALA A 158 3.83 22.36 11.57
C ALA A 158 3.54 23.77 12.08
N PHE A 159 3.48 23.96 13.40
CA PHE A 159 3.32 25.26 14.02
C PHE A 159 4.45 26.23 13.61
N VAL A 160 5.71 25.78 13.70
CA VAL A 160 6.87 26.60 13.32
C VAL A 160 6.81 26.99 11.83
N VAL A 161 6.48 26.05 10.95
CA VAL A 161 6.36 26.31 9.50
C VAL A 161 5.22 27.29 9.21
N THR A 162 4.02 27.03 9.76
CA THR A 162 2.86 27.90 9.58
C THR A 162 3.12 29.31 10.13
N PHE A 163 3.71 29.42 11.32
CA PHE A 163 4.11 30.70 11.89
C PHE A 163 5.11 31.45 11.01
N GLY A 164 6.07 30.74 10.40
CA GLY A 164 6.99 31.31 9.43
C GLY A 164 6.29 31.95 8.22
N PHE A 165 5.25 31.32 7.67
CA PHE A 165 4.44 31.94 6.61
C PHE A 165 3.77 33.23 7.07
N PHE A 166 3.23 33.29 8.30
CA PHE A 166 2.63 34.52 8.85
C PHE A 166 3.64 35.64 9.08
N VAL A 167 4.83 35.32 9.61
CA VAL A 167 5.93 36.29 9.79
C VAL A 167 6.31 36.94 8.46
N GLY A 168 6.31 36.18 7.37
CA GLY A 168 6.60 36.69 6.02
C GLY A 168 5.61 37.73 5.50
N VAL A 169 4.40 37.81 6.08
CA VAL A 169 3.32 38.73 5.68
C VAL A 169 3.23 39.97 6.58
N ALA A 170 3.78 39.91 7.80
CA ALA A 170 3.66 40.97 8.82
C ALA A 170 3.90 42.42 8.34
N PRO A 171 4.93 42.74 7.53
CA PRO A 171 5.15 44.12 7.07
C PRO A 171 4.08 44.58 6.06
N SER A 172 3.52 43.66 5.25
CA SER A 172 2.44 44.00 4.31
C SER A 172 1.13 44.32 5.04
N PHE A 173 0.84 43.64 6.15
CA PHE A 173 -0.34 43.94 6.98
C PHE A 173 -0.32 45.36 7.54
N SER A 174 0.87 45.82 7.97
CA SER A 174 1.06 47.16 8.54
C SER A 174 0.91 48.27 7.48
N LEU A 175 1.42 48.04 6.27
CA LEU A 175 1.37 49.01 5.17
C LEU A 175 -0.04 49.15 4.56
N THR A 176 -0.76 48.05 4.36
CA THR A 176 -2.10 48.06 3.74
C THR A 176 -3.17 48.67 4.65
N SER A 177 -2.99 48.61 5.98
CA SER A 177 -3.90 49.22 6.96
C SER A 177 -4.00 50.75 6.85
N ASN A 178 -3.02 51.40 6.22
CA ASN A 178 -2.93 52.87 6.08
C ASN A 178 -3.32 53.40 4.70
N SER A 179 -3.55 52.53 3.70
CA SER A 179 -3.90 52.94 2.34
C SER A 179 -5.39 52.80 2.05
N THR A 180 -6.07 53.91 1.72
CA THR A 180 -7.50 54.00 1.34
C THR A 180 -7.88 53.27 0.04
N ILE A 181 -6.95 52.53 -0.58
CA ILE A 181 -7.08 51.92 -1.91
C ILE A 181 -7.50 50.43 -1.85
N ALA A 182 -7.41 49.77 -0.69
CA ALA A 182 -7.76 48.35 -0.58
C ALA A 182 -9.27 48.14 -0.34
N ARG A 183 -10.10 48.33 -1.37
CA ARG A 183 -11.48 47.85 -1.36
C ARG A 183 -11.46 46.32 -1.50
N GLU A 184 -11.85 45.63 -0.42
CA GLU A 184 -12.19 44.19 -0.33
C GLU A 184 -11.09 43.15 0.05
N PRO A 185 -10.10 43.44 0.93
CA PRO A 185 -9.17 42.41 1.42
C PRO A 185 -9.88 41.22 2.11
N LEU A 186 -11.08 41.46 2.65
CA LEU A 186 -11.89 40.44 3.32
C LEU A 186 -12.39 39.34 2.37
N ARG A 187 -12.89 39.69 1.18
CA ARG A 187 -13.41 38.70 0.21
C ARG A 187 -12.31 37.77 -0.27
N ALA A 188 -11.12 38.32 -0.45
CA ALA A 188 -10.03 37.55 -1.00
C ALA A 188 -9.29 36.73 0.06
N LEU A 189 -9.29 37.19 1.33
CA LEU A 189 -8.96 36.36 2.49
C LEU A 189 -9.94 35.17 2.61
N LEU A 190 -11.24 35.41 2.40
CA LEU A 190 -12.26 34.37 2.40
C LEU A 190 -12.01 33.34 1.29
N TYR A 191 -11.71 33.78 0.06
CA TYR A 191 -11.32 32.88 -1.03
C TYR A 191 -10.05 32.07 -0.70
N GLY A 192 -9.04 32.72 -0.10
CA GLY A 192 -7.83 32.05 0.35
C GLY A 192 -8.09 30.99 1.42
N LEU A 193 -8.95 31.30 2.39
CA LEU A 193 -9.35 30.35 3.44
C LEU A 193 -10.09 29.15 2.86
N ILE A 194 -11.11 29.39 2.03
CA ILE A 194 -11.88 28.33 1.35
C ILE A 194 -10.94 27.46 0.51
N SER A 195 -10.08 28.09 -0.29
CA SER A 195 -9.11 27.38 -1.12
C SER A 195 -8.18 26.50 -0.29
N SER A 196 -7.69 27.01 0.85
CA SER A 196 -6.77 26.26 1.72
C SER A 196 -7.42 25.00 2.31
N ILE A 197 -8.68 25.10 2.75
CA ILE A 197 -9.46 23.97 3.25
C ILE A 197 -9.67 22.96 2.12
N VAL A 198 -10.17 23.41 0.96
CA VAL A 198 -10.49 22.53 -0.18
C VAL A 198 -9.24 21.85 -0.73
N LEU A 199 -8.12 22.57 -0.89
CA LEU A 199 -6.84 22.01 -1.31
C LEU A 199 -6.30 20.99 -0.29
N SER A 200 -6.48 21.24 1.01
CA SER A 200 -6.07 20.28 2.03
C SER A 200 -6.84 18.95 1.93
N VAL A 201 -8.14 19.01 1.66
CA VAL A 201 -8.98 17.84 1.39
C VAL A 201 -8.54 17.15 0.10
N HIS A 202 -8.25 17.93 -0.95
CA HIS A 202 -7.76 17.38 -2.22
C HIS A 202 -6.45 16.58 -2.04
N VAL A 203 -5.50 17.09 -1.25
CA VAL A 203 -4.23 16.40 -0.96
C VAL A 203 -4.46 15.09 -0.21
N VAL A 204 -5.39 15.05 0.74
CA VAL A 204 -5.75 13.80 1.45
C VAL A 204 -6.45 12.82 0.50
N LEU A 205 -7.44 13.28 -0.28
CA LEU A 205 -8.15 12.45 -1.27
C LEU A 205 -7.21 11.89 -2.34
N SER A 206 -6.18 12.64 -2.72
CA SER A 206 -5.13 12.16 -3.65
C SER A 206 -4.49 10.87 -3.14
N LYS A 207 -4.21 10.77 -1.84
CA LYS A 207 -3.67 9.55 -1.23
C LYS A 207 -4.69 8.41 -1.27
N VAL A 208 -5.96 8.69 -1.02
CA VAL A 208 -7.04 7.69 -1.03
C VAL A 208 -7.20 7.08 -2.43
N VAL A 209 -7.31 7.93 -3.46
CA VAL A 209 -7.53 7.48 -4.84
C VAL A 209 -6.32 6.71 -5.36
N THR A 210 -5.09 7.15 -5.04
CA THR A 210 -3.85 6.48 -5.47
C THR A 210 -3.50 5.21 -4.68
N SER A 211 -4.11 4.99 -3.51
CA SER A 211 -3.95 3.76 -2.74
C SER A 211 -4.81 2.62 -3.28
N ASN A 212 -5.76 2.90 -4.18
CA ASN A 212 -6.53 1.88 -4.85
C ASN A 212 -5.68 1.24 -5.97
N ALA A 213 -5.41 -0.06 -5.86
CA ALA A 213 -4.54 -0.81 -6.78
C ALA A 213 -4.97 -0.75 -8.26
N LYS A 214 -6.27 -0.52 -8.54
CA LYS A 214 -6.79 -0.39 -9.90
C LYS A 214 -6.45 0.94 -10.57
N GLN A 215 -6.05 1.96 -9.81
CA GLN A 215 -5.87 3.32 -10.33
C GLN A 215 -4.38 3.67 -10.49
N SER A 216 -3.94 3.87 -11.73
CA SER A 216 -2.59 4.37 -12.00
C SER A 216 -2.51 5.88 -11.81
N VAL A 217 -1.35 6.39 -11.35
CA VAL A 217 -1.10 7.83 -11.18
C VAL A 217 -1.36 8.60 -12.48
N ILE A 218 -0.91 8.01 -13.58
CA ILE A 218 -1.02 8.57 -14.93
C ILE A 218 -2.48 8.59 -15.37
N GLY A 219 -3.26 7.53 -15.08
CA GLY A 219 -4.70 7.49 -15.38
C GLY A 219 -5.51 8.52 -14.60
N ILE A 220 -5.24 8.68 -13.30
CA ILE A 220 -5.89 9.72 -12.48
C ILE A 220 -5.58 11.11 -13.02
N SER A 221 -4.32 11.37 -13.35
CA SER A 221 -3.90 12.65 -13.94
C SER A 221 -4.57 12.87 -15.31
N TYR A 222 -4.70 11.83 -16.12
CA TYR A 222 -5.37 11.91 -17.42
C TYR A 222 -6.84 12.32 -17.28
N PHE A 223 -7.61 11.76 -16.34
CA PHE A 223 -9.01 12.15 -16.14
C PHE A 223 -9.17 13.56 -15.55
N GLY A 224 -8.21 14.01 -14.75
CA GLY A 224 -8.27 15.33 -14.12
C GLY A 224 -8.09 16.51 -15.07
N ASN A 225 -7.15 16.41 -16.02
CA ASN A 225 -6.87 17.49 -16.97
C ASN A 225 -8.07 17.91 -17.84
N PRO A 226 -8.79 17.00 -18.55
CA PRO A 226 -9.95 17.37 -19.35
C PRO A 226 -11.11 17.83 -18.47
N PHE A 227 -11.29 17.23 -17.29
CA PHE A 227 -12.32 17.67 -16.34
C PHE A 227 -12.11 19.13 -15.91
N MET A 228 -10.88 19.48 -15.54
CA MET A 228 -10.53 20.86 -15.17
C MET A 228 -10.62 21.81 -16.38
N ALA A 229 -10.14 21.40 -17.56
CA ALA A 229 -10.19 22.23 -18.76
C ALA A 229 -11.65 22.58 -19.14
N ILE A 230 -12.54 21.60 -19.16
CA ILE A 230 -13.96 21.81 -19.45
C ILE A 230 -14.60 22.70 -18.37
N GLY A 231 -14.27 22.46 -17.10
CA GLY A 231 -14.78 23.26 -15.98
C GLY A 231 -14.36 24.73 -16.03
N LEU A 232 -13.22 25.07 -16.65
CA LEU A 232 -12.75 26.45 -16.79
C LEU A 232 -13.44 27.23 -17.91
N ILE A 233 -14.08 26.56 -18.87
CA ILE A 233 -14.70 27.21 -20.03
C ILE A 233 -15.66 28.34 -19.60
N PRO A 234 -16.63 28.13 -18.68
CA PRO A 234 -17.52 29.20 -18.23
C PRO A 234 -16.78 30.40 -17.63
N PHE A 235 -15.64 30.19 -16.96
CA PHE A 235 -14.88 31.28 -16.34
C PHE A 235 -14.15 32.14 -17.37
N ILE A 236 -13.76 31.58 -18.52
CA ILE A 236 -13.21 32.37 -19.65
C ILE A 236 -14.27 33.36 -20.16
N PHE A 237 -15.54 32.92 -20.27
CA PHE A 237 -16.65 33.80 -20.66
C PHE A 237 -16.97 34.83 -19.58
N LEU A 238 -17.13 34.39 -18.33
CA LEU A 238 -17.50 35.28 -17.22
C LEU A 238 -16.44 36.35 -16.92
N ASN A 239 -15.17 36.05 -17.17
CA ASN A 239 -14.06 36.99 -17.00
C ASN A 239 -13.83 37.91 -18.23
N GLY A 240 -14.59 37.73 -19.32
CA GLY A 240 -14.51 38.56 -20.51
C GLY A 240 -13.22 38.39 -21.33
N GLU A 241 -12.56 37.24 -21.24
CA GLU A 241 -11.24 37.04 -21.87
C GLU A 241 -11.31 36.90 -23.40
N LEU A 242 -12.49 36.61 -23.95
CA LEU A 242 -12.67 36.38 -25.39
C LEU A 242 -12.31 37.61 -26.25
N ASP A 243 -12.69 38.80 -25.80
CA ASP A 243 -12.37 40.04 -26.54
C ASP A 243 -10.87 40.35 -26.51
N ALA A 244 -10.20 40.03 -25.39
CA ALA A 244 -8.76 40.15 -25.25
C ALA A 244 -8.01 39.12 -26.10
N LEU A 245 -8.53 37.90 -26.19
CA LEU A 245 -7.97 36.81 -26.99
C LEU A 245 -8.13 37.09 -28.49
N GLN A 246 -9.33 37.49 -28.91
CA GLN A 246 -9.64 37.79 -30.31
C GLN A 246 -8.77 38.93 -30.84
N ARG A 247 -8.59 40.01 -30.07
CA ARG A 247 -7.72 41.13 -30.47
C ARG A 247 -6.27 40.73 -30.69
N ARG A 248 -5.74 39.81 -29.89
CA ARG A 248 -4.34 39.34 -30.02
C ARG A 248 -4.16 38.31 -31.12
N LEU A 249 -5.19 37.51 -31.41
CA LEU A 249 -5.19 36.61 -32.56
C LEU A 249 -5.20 37.35 -33.90
N THR A 250 -5.94 38.47 -33.98
CA THR A 250 -6.07 39.25 -35.22
C THR A 250 -4.91 40.25 -35.42
N SER A 251 -4.21 40.64 -34.37
CA SER A 251 -3.03 41.52 -34.45
C SER A 251 -1.91 41.03 -33.54
N PRO A 252 -1.12 40.02 -33.97
CA PRO A 252 -0.05 39.43 -33.17
C PRO A 252 1.09 40.42 -32.91
N ASP A 253 1.41 40.63 -31.63
CA ASP A 253 2.56 41.43 -31.18
C ASP A 253 3.63 40.57 -30.46
N GLN A 254 4.71 41.21 -30.00
CA GLN A 254 5.79 40.50 -29.28
C GLN A 254 5.28 39.91 -27.95
N VAL A 255 4.28 40.54 -27.33
CA VAL A 255 3.61 40.04 -26.13
C VAL A 255 2.83 38.76 -26.44
N TRP A 256 2.12 38.70 -27.56
CA TRP A 256 1.44 37.48 -28.02
C TRP A 256 2.42 36.33 -28.29
N THR A 257 3.59 36.62 -28.86
CA THR A 257 4.63 35.60 -29.05
C THR A 257 5.13 35.05 -27.71
N THR A 258 5.33 35.93 -26.73
CA THR A 258 5.71 35.52 -25.36
C THR A 258 4.63 34.68 -24.70
N PHE A 259 3.35 35.02 -24.92
CA PHE A 259 2.22 34.23 -24.46
C PHE A 259 2.22 32.83 -25.09
N VAL A 260 2.30 32.70 -26.41
CA VAL A 260 2.23 31.40 -27.10
C VAL A 260 3.40 30.51 -26.71
N VAL A 261 4.64 31.02 -26.78
CA VAL A 261 5.84 30.24 -26.42
C VAL A 261 5.85 29.91 -24.93
N GLY A 262 5.57 30.89 -24.08
CA GLY A 262 5.52 30.69 -22.64
C GLY A 262 4.43 29.71 -22.22
N THR A 263 3.27 29.75 -22.85
CA THR A 263 2.16 28.80 -22.59
C THR A 263 2.51 27.40 -23.08
N ALA A 264 3.20 27.24 -24.22
CA ALA A 264 3.66 25.93 -24.68
C ALA A 264 4.65 25.30 -23.70
N ILE A 265 5.66 26.06 -23.25
CA ILE A 265 6.66 25.59 -22.29
C ILE A 265 5.99 25.24 -20.95
N THR A 266 5.20 26.16 -20.41
CA THR A 266 4.52 25.95 -19.13
C THR A 266 3.40 24.90 -19.22
N GLY A 267 2.83 24.64 -20.40
CA GLY A 267 1.92 23.51 -20.62
C GLY A 267 2.60 22.16 -20.45
N VAL A 268 3.81 21.99 -20.99
CA VAL A 268 4.62 20.78 -20.81
C VAL A 268 5.00 20.59 -19.33
N PHE A 269 5.47 21.65 -18.67
CA PHE A 269 5.80 21.56 -17.24
C PHE A 269 4.55 21.44 -16.35
N GLY A 270 3.39 21.93 -16.78
CA GLY A 270 2.11 21.76 -16.10
C GLY A 270 1.67 20.30 -16.12
N PHE A 271 1.83 19.62 -17.26
CA PHE A 271 1.68 18.17 -17.37
C PHE A 271 2.59 17.41 -16.41
N LEU A 272 3.90 17.73 -16.42
CA LEU A 272 4.87 17.09 -15.52
C LEU A 272 4.54 17.35 -14.05
N LEU A 273 4.16 18.57 -13.70
CA LEU A 273 3.75 18.95 -12.35
C LEU A 273 2.51 18.18 -11.90
N GLY A 274 1.50 18.01 -12.75
CA GLY A 274 0.30 17.23 -12.45
C GLY A 274 0.63 15.79 -12.04
N ILE A 275 1.52 15.14 -12.81
CA ILE A 275 2.02 13.78 -12.48
C ILE A 275 2.87 13.82 -11.21
N ALA A 276 3.82 14.75 -11.10
CA ALA A 276 4.75 14.86 -9.97
C ALA A 276 4.02 15.05 -8.64
N ASN A 277 2.95 15.84 -8.64
CA ASN A 277 2.16 16.13 -7.45
C ASN A 277 1.50 14.87 -6.89
N ILE A 278 0.77 14.14 -7.75
CA ILE A 278 0.09 12.89 -7.38
C ILE A 278 1.12 11.81 -7.01
N LEU A 279 2.22 11.70 -7.76
CA LEU A 279 3.28 10.73 -7.49
C LEU A 279 3.97 11.01 -6.15
N SER A 280 4.26 12.27 -5.83
CA SER A 280 4.84 12.71 -4.56
C SER A 280 3.95 12.30 -3.39
N ILE A 281 2.63 12.55 -3.48
CA ILE A 281 1.68 12.13 -2.43
C ILE A 281 1.58 10.61 -2.34
N LYS A 282 1.61 9.90 -3.48
CA LYS A 282 1.55 8.43 -3.50
C LYS A 282 2.73 7.80 -2.75
N VAL A 283 3.96 8.23 -3.03
CA VAL A 283 5.17 7.67 -2.42
C VAL A 283 5.45 8.21 -1.01
N THR A 284 4.85 9.35 -0.65
CA THR A 284 4.95 9.94 0.69
C THR A 284 3.59 9.91 1.42
N SER A 285 3.38 10.78 2.41
CA SER A 285 2.09 11.02 3.05
C SER A 285 1.58 12.42 2.67
N PRO A 286 0.25 12.68 2.76
CA PRO A 286 -0.32 14.03 2.60
C PRO A 286 0.45 15.10 3.39
N VAL A 287 0.82 14.80 4.64
CA VAL A 287 1.56 15.71 5.52
C VAL A 287 3.00 15.92 5.05
N SER A 288 3.74 14.84 4.73
CA SER A 288 5.12 14.95 4.22
C SER A 288 5.21 15.71 2.90
N HIS A 289 4.21 15.54 2.03
CA HIS A 289 4.09 16.32 0.80
C HIS A 289 3.94 17.82 1.09
N MET A 290 3.17 18.21 2.12
CA MET A 290 3.01 19.61 2.52
C MET A 290 4.27 20.24 3.13
N PHE A 291 5.08 19.47 3.87
CA PHE A 291 6.41 19.94 4.26
C PHE A 291 7.34 20.15 3.06
N SER A 292 7.27 19.28 2.04
CA SER A 292 8.01 19.44 0.79
C SER A 292 7.55 20.66 0.00
N ALA A 293 6.24 20.93 -0.03
CA ALA A 293 5.67 22.14 -0.63
C ALA A 293 6.11 23.42 0.10
N ALA A 294 6.20 23.39 1.44
CA ALA A 294 6.72 24.51 2.23
C ALA A 294 8.21 24.78 1.93
N ALA A 295 9.03 23.72 1.83
CA ALA A 295 10.43 23.85 1.40
C ALA A 295 10.55 24.45 -0.01
N LYS A 296 9.68 24.04 -0.95
CA LYS A 296 9.59 24.64 -2.29
C LYS A 296 9.32 26.15 -2.21
N SER A 297 8.44 26.60 -1.32
CA SER A 297 8.11 28.02 -1.16
C SER A 297 9.30 28.86 -0.69
N VAL A 298 10.22 28.30 0.11
CA VAL A 298 11.46 28.99 0.49
C VAL A 298 12.35 29.23 -0.73
N ILE A 299 12.58 28.19 -1.53
CA ILE A 299 13.38 28.28 -2.76
C ILE A 299 12.73 29.27 -3.73
N GLN A 300 11.40 29.20 -3.87
CA GLN A 300 10.63 30.14 -4.68
C GLN A 300 10.85 31.60 -4.25
N MET A 301 10.88 31.89 -2.94
CA MET A 301 11.13 33.24 -2.43
C MET A 301 12.54 33.73 -2.82
N MET A 302 13.55 32.87 -2.75
CA MET A 302 14.92 33.21 -3.16
C MET A 302 15.03 33.44 -4.67
N LEU A 303 14.35 32.61 -5.49
CA LEU A 303 14.31 32.80 -6.94
C LEU A 303 13.56 34.08 -7.34
N GLY A 304 12.57 34.51 -6.56
CA GLY A 304 11.90 35.80 -6.71
C GLY A 304 12.87 36.97 -6.73
N VAL A 305 13.81 36.97 -5.78
CA VAL A 305 14.85 37.98 -5.63
C VAL A 305 15.80 37.95 -6.82
N PHE A 306 16.27 36.77 -7.20
CA PHE A 306 17.26 36.60 -8.27
C PHE A 306 16.72 36.95 -9.66
N PHE A 307 15.53 36.47 -10.01
CA PHE A 307 14.97 36.66 -11.36
C PHE A 307 14.14 37.93 -11.52
N PHE A 308 13.50 38.42 -10.45
CA PHE A 308 12.56 39.54 -10.52
C PHE A 308 12.98 40.76 -9.68
N GLY A 309 14.13 40.69 -8.99
CA GLY A 309 14.62 41.79 -8.16
C GLY A 309 13.80 42.04 -6.90
N ASP A 310 13.04 41.05 -6.42
CA ASP A 310 12.24 41.19 -5.20
C ASP A 310 13.14 41.53 -3.99
N VAL A 311 12.78 42.52 -3.17
CA VAL A 311 13.58 42.91 -1.99
C VAL A 311 13.40 41.90 -0.85
N ILE A 312 14.49 41.42 -0.25
CA ILE A 312 14.45 40.60 0.98
C ILE A 312 14.34 41.54 2.18
N THR A 313 13.18 41.54 2.84
CA THR A 313 12.98 42.24 4.12
C THR A 313 13.44 41.36 5.29
N THR A 314 13.71 41.95 6.45
CA THR A 314 14.04 41.21 7.68
C THR A 314 12.98 40.17 8.03
N TYR A 315 11.71 40.48 7.78
CA TYR A 315 10.58 39.55 7.96
C TYR A 315 10.60 38.37 6.97
N ARG A 316 10.95 38.62 5.71
CA ARG A 316 11.12 37.54 4.71
C ARG A 316 12.29 36.63 5.08
N LEU A 317 13.39 37.21 5.60
CA LEU A 317 14.51 36.43 6.10
C LEU A 317 14.11 35.57 7.30
N GLY A 318 13.39 36.14 8.27
CA GLY A 318 12.85 35.40 9.42
C GLY A 318 11.89 34.28 9.00
N ALA A 319 11.02 34.52 8.02
CA ALA A 319 10.13 33.51 7.46
C ALA A 319 10.90 32.35 6.82
N ILE A 320 11.93 32.65 6.03
CA ILE A 320 12.82 31.64 5.43
C ILE A 320 13.46 30.79 6.52
N THR A 321 14.05 31.40 7.56
CA THR A 321 14.70 30.68 8.66
C THR A 321 13.72 29.76 9.39
N LEU A 322 12.52 30.25 9.71
CA LEU A 322 11.50 29.47 10.43
C LEU A 322 10.97 28.30 9.58
N ILE A 323 10.63 28.53 8.31
CA ILE A 323 10.10 27.48 7.44
C ILE A 323 11.17 26.42 7.18
N THR A 324 12.41 26.81 6.90
CA THR A 324 13.53 25.88 6.73
C THR A 324 13.82 25.10 8.01
N GLY A 325 13.87 25.77 9.18
CA GLY A 325 14.08 25.10 10.46
C GLY A 325 12.99 24.08 10.79
N GLY A 326 11.72 24.46 10.64
CA GLY A 326 10.58 23.58 10.90
C GLY A 326 10.48 22.38 9.94
N THR A 327 10.77 22.59 8.65
CA THR A 327 10.81 21.50 7.65
C THR A 327 11.98 20.55 7.89
N MET A 328 13.17 21.06 8.23
CA MET A 328 14.31 20.22 8.62
C MET A 328 14.04 19.42 9.89
N PHE A 329 13.45 20.05 10.91
CA PHE A 329 13.08 19.37 12.15
C PHE A 329 12.04 18.27 11.92
N TYR A 330 11.04 18.52 11.06
CA TYR A 330 10.09 17.48 10.64
C TYR A 330 10.80 16.31 9.96
N THR A 331 11.64 16.57 8.96
CA THR A 331 12.35 15.51 8.22
C THR A 331 13.27 14.71 9.14
N TRP A 332 13.98 15.36 10.05
CA TRP A 332 14.84 14.71 11.03
C TRP A 332 14.03 13.82 11.97
N THR A 333 12.96 14.34 12.59
CA THR A 333 12.11 13.55 13.49
C THR A 333 11.40 12.40 12.78
N GLN A 334 10.93 12.61 11.54
CA GLN A 334 10.32 11.57 10.72
C GLN A 334 11.34 10.50 10.29
N SER A 335 12.59 10.89 10.04
CA SER A 335 13.66 9.93 9.72
C SER A 335 14.09 9.08 10.91
N ASN A 336 13.93 9.62 12.13
CA ASN A 336 14.25 8.96 13.41
C ASN A 336 13.03 8.28 14.05
N ALA A 337 11.83 8.56 13.57
CA ALA A 337 10.60 7.99 14.08
C ALA A 337 10.54 6.48 13.77
N ARG A 338 10.62 5.64 14.79
CA ARG A 338 10.20 4.23 14.70
C ARG A 338 8.72 4.19 14.26
N PRO A 339 8.28 3.26 13.39
CA PRO A 339 6.88 3.18 12.98
C PRO A 339 5.98 3.02 14.22
N THR A 340 5.04 3.94 14.43
CA THR A 340 4.00 3.77 15.47
C THR A 340 2.93 2.85 14.94
N THR A 341 2.70 1.76 15.67
CA THR A 341 1.44 1.02 15.68
C THR A 341 0.29 1.96 16.06
N PRO A 342 -0.85 1.96 15.34
CA PRO A 342 -2.08 2.58 15.83
C PRO A 342 -2.61 1.76 17.01
N VAL A 343 -2.91 2.41 18.14
CA VAL A 343 -3.61 1.79 19.27
C VAL A 343 -5.11 1.75 18.95
N PRO A 344 -5.76 0.57 18.91
CA PRO A 344 -7.22 0.47 18.74
C PRO A 344 -7.96 0.99 19.98
N LYS A 345 -9.10 1.65 19.77
CA LYS A 345 -9.91 2.34 20.79
C LYS A 345 -10.72 1.44 21.74
N ASN A 346 -10.52 0.12 21.77
CA ASN A 346 -11.37 -0.79 22.55
C ASN A 346 -10.86 -1.08 23.98
N ASP A 347 -9.68 -0.60 24.35
CA ASP A 347 -9.03 -0.99 25.61
C ASP A 347 -9.65 -0.32 26.86
N LEU A 348 -10.50 0.72 26.69
CA LEU A 348 -11.17 1.39 27.82
C LEU A 348 -12.50 0.71 28.24
N GLU A 349 -13.13 -0.09 27.38
CA GLU A 349 -14.34 -0.85 27.74
C GLU A 349 -14.02 -2.22 28.33
N GLN A 350 -12.85 -2.79 27.99
CA GLN A 350 -12.41 -4.09 28.51
C GLN A 350 -11.80 -3.97 29.92
N GLN A 351 -11.03 -2.90 30.20
CA GLN A 351 -10.43 -2.67 31.51
C GLN A 351 -11.43 -2.51 32.67
N ASN A 352 -12.68 -2.13 32.39
CA ASN A 352 -13.71 -1.99 33.42
C ASN A 352 -14.44 -3.29 33.75
N LYS A 353 -14.24 -4.37 32.98
CA LYS A 353 -14.83 -5.69 33.27
C LYS A 353 -13.90 -6.62 34.06
N ASP A 354 -12.60 -6.38 34.00
CA ASP A 354 -11.60 -7.24 34.65
C ASP A 354 -11.39 -6.91 36.15
N LEU A 355 -12.15 -5.97 36.72
CA LEU A 355 -12.03 -5.53 38.12
C LEU A 355 -13.02 -6.19 39.09
N GLU A 356 -13.93 -7.05 38.64
CA GLU A 356 -14.98 -7.64 39.50
C GLU A 356 -14.88 -9.15 39.75
N VAL A 357 -13.80 -9.84 39.36
CA VAL A 357 -13.65 -11.27 39.67
C VAL A 357 -12.22 -11.58 40.14
N GLU A 358 -11.94 -11.31 41.42
CA GLU A 358 -10.81 -11.90 42.14
C GLU A 358 -11.30 -12.57 43.42
N GLU A 359 -11.14 -13.90 43.51
CA GLU A 359 -10.78 -14.64 44.74
C GLU A 359 -10.37 -16.11 44.39
N PRO A 360 -9.63 -16.84 45.24
CA PRO A 360 -8.24 -17.19 44.92
C PRO A 360 -7.91 -18.69 44.90
N LEU A 361 -6.67 -18.94 44.43
CA LEU A 361 -5.94 -20.21 44.31
C LEU A 361 -6.04 -21.20 45.47
N LEU A 362 -6.01 -22.50 45.12
CA LEU A 362 -5.41 -23.56 45.93
C LEU A 362 -4.46 -24.45 45.09
N LYS A 363 -3.28 -24.65 45.68
CA LYS A 363 -2.14 -25.53 45.36
C LYS A 363 -2.55 -27.02 45.44
N ASP A 364 -1.83 -28.08 45.10
CA ASP A 364 -0.47 -28.49 44.71
C ASP A 364 -0.72 -29.71 43.74
N GLU A 365 0.20 -30.32 42.98
CA GLU A 365 1.28 -31.21 43.44
C GLU A 365 1.99 -31.85 42.22
N LYS A 366 3.29 -32.15 42.36
CA LYS A 366 4.13 -32.85 41.39
C LYS A 366 3.97 -34.37 41.52
N MET A 367 4.05 -35.11 40.41
CA MET A 367 4.60 -36.48 40.43
C MET A 367 5.28 -36.84 39.10
N SER A 368 6.41 -37.55 39.21
CA SER A 368 7.25 -38.01 38.11
C SER A 368 6.98 -39.48 37.72
N ASP A 369 7.52 -39.82 36.55
CA ASP A 369 8.08 -41.11 36.12
C ASP A 369 7.25 -42.17 35.37
N LYS A 370 7.83 -42.51 34.21
CA LYS A 370 8.00 -43.83 33.55
C LYS A 370 6.91 -44.40 32.62
N ALA A 371 7.28 -44.35 31.33
CA ALA A 371 7.29 -45.44 30.34
C ALA A 371 6.25 -46.56 30.47
N THR A 372 5.25 -46.52 29.59
CA THR A 372 4.60 -47.71 29.02
C THR A 372 4.14 -47.38 27.60
N GLY A 373 4.51 -48.23 26.63
CA GLY A 373 4.07 -48.14 25.25
C GLY A 373 2.55 -48.01 25.18
N SER A 374 2.09 -46.91 24.61
CA SER A 374 0.68 -46.57 24.52
C SER A 374 0.05 -47.26 23.31
N THR A 375 -1.18 -47.70 23.52
CA THR A 375 -2.28 -48.08 22.60
C THR A 375 -2.36 -47.37 21.23
N THR A 376 -1.56 -46.32 21.00
CA THR A 376 -1.34 -45.65 19.73
C THR A 376 -0.81 -46.58 18.62
N ASP A 377 0.04 -47.56 18.94
CA ASP A 377 0.58 -48.48 17.93
C ASP A 377 -0.45 -49.49 17.41
N LEU A 378 -1.50 -49.78 18.20
CA LEU A 378 -2.56 -50.72 17.82
C LEU A 378 -3.62 -50.09 16.89
N LEU A 379 -3.85 -48.78 16.99
CA LEU A 379 -4.70 -48.04 16.03
C LEU A 379 -3.99 -47.77 14.69
N LEU A 380 -2.65 -47.80 14.67
CA LEU A 380 -1.84 -47.52 13.47
C LEU A 380 -1.84 -48.68 12.46
N LEU A 381 -2.10 -49.91 12.90
CA LEU A 381 -2.24 -51.08 12.02
C LEU A 381 -3.58 -51.10 11.25
N GLU A 382 -4.60 -50.37 11.72
CA GLU A 382 -5.91 -50.34 11.06
C GLU A 382 -6.00 -49.32 9.90
N MET A 383 -5.08 -48.36 9.80
CA MET A 383 -5.13 -47.30 8.77
C MET A 383 -4.16 -47.45 7.59
N GLY A 384 -3.36 -48.53 7.54
CA GLY A 384 -2.61 -48.91 6.34
C GLY A 384 -1.72 -47.82 5.73
N PHE A 385 -1.11 -46.92 6.51
CA PHE A 385 -0.22 -45.89 5.98
C PHE A 385 1.06 -46.53 5.42
N PRO A 386 1.31 -46.48 4.10
CA PRO A 386 2.33 -47.32 3.47
C PRO A 386 3.77 -46.83 3.69
N SER A 387 3.98 -45.64 4.27
CA SER A 387 5.29 -45.17 4.76
C SER A 387 5.16 -43.86 5.56
N SER A 388 6.09 -43.59 6.48
CA SER A 388 6.24 -42.28 7.14
C SER A 388 7.68 -41.76 7.00
N THR A 389 7.89 -40.47 7.23
CA THR A 389 9.22 -39.83 7.33
C THR A 389 9.25 -38.94 8.57
N THR A 390 10.40 -38.37 8.90
CA THR A 390 10.51 -37.35 9.96
C THR A 390 10.80 -35.99 9.33
N GLY A 391 10.32 -34.93 9.97
CA GLY A 391 10.55 -33.55 9.54
C GLY A 391 10.72 -32.62 10.73
N ASN A 392 11.64 -31.66 10.61
CA ASN A 392 11.82 -30.63 11.63
C ASN A 392 10.95 -29.42 11.32
N PHE A 393 9.98 -29.12 12.19
CA PHE A 393 9.05 -28.01 12.03
C PHE A 393 9.32 -26.92 13.06
N ASP A 394 9.15 -25.66 12.68
CA ASP A 394 9.18 -24.53 13.61
C ASP A 394 7.77 -24.28 14.15
N PHE A 395 7.49 -24.63 15.40
CA PHE A 395 6.21 -24.36 16.07
C PHE A 395 6.22 -23.03 16.83
N PHE A 396 5.06 -22.38 16.89
CA PHE A 396 4.86 -21.08 17.52
C PHE A 396 4.96 -21.16 19.05
N VAL A 397 5.73 -20.24 19.64
CA VAL A 397 5.80 -20.03 21.09
C VAL A 397 5.34 -18.61 21.42
N PRO A 398 4.24 -18.43 22.18
CA PRO A 398 3.69 -17.12 22.48
C PRO A 398 4.65 -16.25 23.31
N PRO A 399 4.48 -14.92 23.29
CA PRO A 399 5.21 -14.00 24.17
C PRO A 399 5.02 -14.35 25.65
N LYS A 400 6.12 -14.40 26.41
CA LYS A 400 6.10 -14.82 27.84
C LYS A 400 5.32 -13.87 28.75
N ASP A 401 5.19 -12.61 28.34
CA ASP A 401 4.48 -11.54 29.05
C ASP A 401 2.96 -11.55 28.77
N GLY A 402 2.46 -12.51 27.97
CA GLY A 402 1.07 -12.56 27.57
C GLY A 402 0.67 -11.49 26.53
N ALA A 403 1.64 -10.72 26.03
CA ALA A 403 1.35 -9.70 25.02
C ALA A 403 0.81 -10.33 23.73
N ARG A 404 -0.06 -9.60 23.03
CA ARG A 404 -0.59 -10.02 21.72
C ARG A 404 0.55 -10.30 20.74
N ALA A 405 0.55 -11.48 20.14
CA ALA A 405 1.59 -11.87 19.18
C ALA A 405 1.46 -11.08 17.87
N TYR A 406 2.59 -10.59 17.36
CA TYR A 406 2.65 -9.88 16.08
C TYR A 406 3.97 -10.14 15.35
N SER A 407 3.93 -10.03 14.02
CA SER A 407 5.10 -9.93 13.15
C SER A 407 4.89 -8.81 12.15
N THR A 408 5.92 -7.99 11.91
CA THR A 408 5.92 -7.08 10.76
C THR A 408 6.15 -7.89 9.49
N VAL A 409 5.44 -7.51 8.42
CA VAL A 409 5.64 -8.13 7.10
C VAL A 409 6.96 -7.68 6.50
N ASP A 410 7.27 -6.39 6.67
CA ASP A 410 8.52 -5.78 6.26
C ASP A 410 9.60 -6.03 7.31
N ALA A 411 10.81 -6.36 6.86
CA ALA A 411 11.98 -6.48 7.72
C ALA A 411 12.41 -5.12 8.26
N LYS A 412 12.92 -5.07 9.51
CA LYS A 412 13.57 -3.88 10.03
C LYS A 412 14.79 -3.56 9.18
N VAL A 413 14.87 -2.31 8.73
CA VAL A 413 15.93 -1.78 7.88
C VAL A 413 17.32 -2.00 8.47
N GLU A 414 17.45 -1.95 9.79
CA GLU A 414 18.72 -2.04 10.52
C GLU A 414 19.23 -3.47 10.70
N THR A 415 18.33 -4.44 10.87
CA THR A 415 18.69 -5.82 11.21
C THR A 415 18.41 -6.82 10.08
N GLY A 416 17.66 -6.42 9.04
CA GLY A 416 17.18 -7.32 8.00
C GLY A 416 16.17 -8.37 8.51
N ALA A 417 15.83 -8.35 9.80
CA ALA A 417 14.92 -9.29 10.43
C ALA A 417 13.52 -8.67 10.56
N ARG A 418 12.49 -9.46 10.29
CA ARG A 418 11.12 -9.09 10.67
C ARG A 418 11.04 -8.90 12.17
N VAL A 419 10.36 -7.84 12.60
CA VAL A 419 10.12 -7.62 14.02
C VAL A 419 8.99 -8.53 14.42
N ARG A 420 9.25 -9.39 15.41
CA ARG A 420 8.23 -10.18 16.08
C ARG A 420 8.46 -10.18 17.57
N ASN A 421 7.42 -10.35 18.36
CA ASN A 421 7.50 -10.50 19.81
C ASN A 421 7.35 -11.96 20.27
N PHE A 422 7.19 -12.90 19.33
CA PHE A 422 7.12 -14.34 19.59
C PHE A 422 8.35 -15.06 19.06
N THR A 423 8.55 -16.30 19.52
CA THR A 423 9.63 -17.18 19.07
C THR A 423 9.07 -18.44 18.42
N HIS A 424 9.95 -19.25 17.84
CA HIS A 424 9.60 -20.60 17.44
C HIS A 424 10.48 -21.60 18.16
N GLU A 425 9.95 -22.80 18.34
CA GLU A 425 10.68 -23.96 18.84
C GLU A 425 10.65 -25.05 17.77
N LYS A 426 11.80 -25.69 17.56
CA LYS A 426 11.91 -26.79 16.60
C LYS A 426 11.52 -28.09 17.26
N HIS A 427 10.61 -28.81 16.62
CA HIS A 427 10.26 -30.18 17.00
C HIS A 427 10.42 -31.09 15.80
N GLU A 428 11.00 -32.26 16.03
CA GLU A 428 10.96 -33.35 15.06
C GLU A 428 9.59 -34.02 15.11
N VAL A 429 8.96 -34.15 13.96
CA VAL A 429 7.59 -34.65 13.82
C VAL A 429 7.58 -35.79 12.83
N VAL A 430 6.81 -36.84 13.14
CA VAL A 430 6.52 -37.92 12.19
C VAL A 430 5.48 -37.42 11.19
N VAL A 431 5.80 -37.51 9.91
CA VAL A 431 4.93 -37.09 8.80
C VAL A 431 4.52 -38.32 8.00
N HIS A 432 3.24 -38.63 7.97
CA HIS A 432 2.71 -39.83 7.32
C HIS A 432 2.46 -39.59 5.83
N ASN A 433 2.96 -40.46 4.97
CA ASN A 433 2.72 -40.39 3.54
C ASN A 433 1.32 -40.94 3.21
N LEU A 434 0.49 -40.12 2.56
CA LEU A 434 -0.87 -40.50 2.15
C LEU A 434 -0.96 -41.06 0.74
N ARG A 435 0.17 -41.23 0.03
CA ARG A 435 0.14 -41.89 -1.28
C ARG A 435 -0.46 -43.29 -1.20
N GLY A 436 -1.41 -43.58 -2.09
CA GLY A 436 -2.17 -44.84 -2.12
C GLY A 436 -3.33 -44.89 -1.12
N ASN A 437 -3.50 -43.88 -0.26
CA ASN A 437 -4.62 -43.75 0.66
C ASN A 437 -5.22 -42.34 0.59
N GLU A 438 -5.27 -41.76 -0.62
CA GLU A 438 -5.72 -40.39 -0.86
C GLU A 438 -7.18 -40.17 -0.43
N SER A 439 -8.02 -41.21 -0.50
CA SER A 439 -9.44 -41.15 -0.11
C SER A 439 -9.66 -40.93 1.39
N ALA A 440 -8.64 -41.17 2.23
CA ALA A 440 -8.72 -40.91 3.66
C ALA A 440 -8.65 -39.41 4.02
N ALA A 441 -8.32 -38.54 3.07
CA ALA A 441 -8.21 -37.10 3.25
C ALA A 441 -9.21 -36.35 2.37
N THR A 442 -10.16 -35.67 3.01
CA THR A 442 -11.11 -34.77 2.33
C THR A 442 -11.08 -33.38 2.96
N LEU A 443 -11.53 -32.37 2.20
CA LEU A 443 -11.63 -30.99 2.68
C LEU A 443 -12.49 -30.83 3.93
N ASP A 444 -13.59 -31.59 4.06
CA ASP A 444 -14.48 -31.46 5.21
C ASP A 444 -14.06 -32.30 6.42
N THR A 445 -13.18 -33.29 6.26
CA THR A 445 -12.72 -34.12 7.39
C THR A 445 -11.33 -33.70 7.88
N THR A 446 -10.35 -33.68 6.98
CA THR A 446 -8.95 -33.39 7.30
C THR A 446 -8.57 -31.93 7.03
N GLY A 447 -9.39 -31.21 6.27
CA GLY A 447 -9.15 -29.83 5.86
C GLY A 447 -8.31 -29.70 4.58
N PHE A 448 -7.81 -30.80 4.02
CA PHE A 448 -7.07 -30.80 2.75
C PHE A 448 -7.46 -31.99 1.88
N GLN A 449 -7.19 -31.90 0.58
CA GLN A 449 -7.47 -32.97 -0.37
C GLN A 449 -6.60 -32.87 -1.62
N LEU A 450 -6.08 -34.01 -2.08
CA LEU A 450 -5.32 -34.13 -3.32
C LEU A 450 -6.25 -34.39 -4.51
N PHE A 451 -5.99 -33.72 -5.63
CA PHE A 451 -6.68 -33.95 -6.89
C PHE A 451 -5.69 -34.10 -8.03
N ASN A 452 -6.00 -35.00 -8.98
CA ASN A 452 -5.32 -35.09 -10.26
C ASN A 452 -6.11 -34.30 -11.30
N HIS A 453 -5.59 -33.15 -11.69
CA HIS A 453 -6.19 -32.31 -12.73
C HIS A 453 -5.08 -31.48 -13.40
N PRO A 454 -4.58 -31.90 -14.58
CA PRO A 454 -3.59 -31.14 -15.32
C PRO A 454 -4.03 -29.69 -15.56
N ALA A 455 -3.11 -28.74 -15.39
CA ALA A 455 -3.34 -27.34 -15.73
C ALA A 455 -3.15 -27.13 -17.24
N LYS A 456 -3.95 -26.25 -17.87
CA LYS A 456 -3.70 -25.86 -19.25
C LYS A 456 -2.58 -24.82 -19.33
N HIS A 457 -2.52 -23.93 -18.34
CA HIS A 457 -1.46 -22.95 -18.23
C HIS A 457 -0.17 -23.61 -17.70
N THR A 458 0.95 -23.34 -18.36
CA THR A 458 2.25 -23.97 -18.09
C THR A 458 3.39 -22.98 -17.81
N SER A 459 3.14 -21.66 -17.94
CA SER A 459 4.17 -20.61 -17.85
C SER A 459 3.98 -19.71 -16.62
N PHE A 460 4.58 -20.08 -15.49
CA PHE A 460 4.40 -19.38 -14.21
C PHE A 460 5.45 -18.28 -13.94
N ALA A 461 5.87 -17.56 -14.97
CA ALA A 461 6.93 -16.54 -14.89
C ALA A 461 6.39 -15.10 -14.78
N ASN A 462 5.13 -14.86 -15.15
CA ASN A 462 4.54 -13.52 -15.23
C ASN A 462 3.16 -13.49 -14.56
N ASP A 463 3.03 -12.64 -13.53
CA ASP A 463 1.80 -12.50 -12.75
C ASP A 463 0.58 -12.12 -13.60
N ALA A 464 0.75 -11.27 -14.62
CA ALA A 464 -0.35 -10.86 -15.50
C ALA A 464 -0.83 -12.01 -16.41
N GLU A 465 0.07 -12.91 -16.81
CA GLU A 465 -0.29 -14.12 -17.56
C GLU A 465 -1.02 -15.12 -16.66
N ILE A 466 -0.54 -15.31 -15.43
CA ILE A 466 -1.20 -16.14 -14.41
C ILE A 466 -2.62 -15.64 -14.15
N GLU A 467 -2.81 -14.34 -13.92
CA GLU A 467 -4.13 -13.74 -13.69
C GLU A 467 -5.06 -13.85 -14.91
N LYS A 468 -4.51 -13.75 -16.12
CA LYS A 468 -5.31 -13.80 -17.36
C LYS A 468 -5.71 -15.22 -17.74
N GLU A 469 -4.84 -16.20 -17.51
CA GLU A 469 -4.99 -17.56 -18.06
C GLU A 469 -5.23 -18.62 -16.98
N TYR A 470 -4.47 -18.58 -15.88
CA TYR A 470 -4.53 -19.60 -14.84
C TYR A 470 -5.68 -19.38 -13.84
N TYR A 471 -6.01 -18.12 -13.56
CA TYR A 471 -7.10 -17.78 -12.64
C TYR A 471 -8.47 -18.27 -13.15
N PRO A 472 -8.89 -18.03 -14.41
CA PRO A 472 -10.18 -18.51 -14.88
C PRO A 472 -10.32 -20.03 -14.82
N GLU A 473 -9.30 -20.79 -15.21
CA GLU A 473 -9.37 -22.25 -15.13
C GLU A 473 -9.40 -22.75 -13.69
N SER A 474 -8.67 -22.10 -12.78
CA SER A 474 -8.62 -22.46 -11.36
C SER A 474 -9.94 -22.14 -10.65
N ILE A 475 -10.59 -21.03 -11.00
CA ILE A 475 -11.91 -20.65 -10.47
C ILE A 475 -12.94 -21.73 -10.81
N GLU A 476 -13.01 -22.14 -12.07
CA GLU A 476 -13.96 -23.17 -12.51
C GLU A 476 -13.64 -24.55 -11.93
N LEU A 477 -12.35 -24.87 -11.76
CA LEU A 477 -11.92 -26.09 -11.10
C LEU A 477 -12.34 -26.11 -9.63
N ILE A 478 -12.09 -25.03 -8.87
CA ILE A 478 -12.49 -24.95 -7.46
C ILE A 478 -14.00 -25.07 -7.33
N LYS A 479 -14.80 -24.38 -8.16
CA LYS A 479 -16.26 -24.54 -8.19
C LYS A 479 -16.66 -25.99 -8.40
N LYS A 480 -16.08 -26.65 -9.40
CA LYS A 480 -16.38 -28.06 -9.72
C LYS A 480 -16.06 -29.01 -8.56
N LEU A 481 -14.92 -28.81 -7.88
CA LEU A 481 -14.47 -29.71 -6.81
C LEU A 481 -15.19 -29.47 -5.48
N THR A 482 -15.69 -28.25 -5.26
CA THR A 482 -16.32 -27.86 -3.99
C THR A 482 -17.84 -27.79 -4.06
N GLY A 483 -18.42 -27.63 -5.26
CA GLY A 483 -19.84 -27.32 -5.43
C GLY A 483 -20.20 -25.85 -5.22
N ALA A 484 -19.20 -24.98 -5.08
CA ALA A 484 -19.40 -23.55 -4.85
C ALA A 484 -20.08 -22.84 -6.04
N SER A 485 -20.97 -21.90 -5.74
CA SER A 485 -21.63 -21.05 -6.74
C SER A 485 -20.70 -19.94 -7.23
N ARG A 486 -19.86 -19.42 -6.33
CA ARG A 486 -18.95 -18.31 -6.60
C ARG A 486 -17.58 -18.55 -6.00
N VAL A 487 -16.54 -18.33 -6.82
CA VAL A 487 -15.15 -18.37 -6.40
C VAL A 487 -14.46 -17.08 -6.84
N VAL A 488 -13.73 -16.44 -5.94
CA VAL A 488 -12.96 -15.21 -6.19
C VAL A 488 -11.53 -15.39 -5.72
N LEU A 489 -10.60 -15.44 -6.66
CA LEU A 489 -9.17 -15.42 -6.37
C LEU A 489 -8.73 -14.00 -6.05
N PHE A 490 -8.02 -13.83 -4.93
CA PHE A 490 -7.64 -12.50 -4.46
C PHE A 490 -6.14 -12.23 -4.40
N ASP A 491 -5.32 -13.28 -4.35
CA ASP A 491 -3.89 -13.21 -4.57
C ASP A 491 -3.32 -14.60 -4.93
N HIS A 492 -2.08 -14.61 -5.38
CA HIS A 492 -1.29 -15.82 -5.53
C HIS A 492 0.12 -15.63 -4.97
N THR A 493 0.85 -16.72 -4.82
CA THR A 493 2.26 -16.69 -4.43
C THR A 493 3.02 -17.79 -5.16
N VAL A 494 4.03 -17.40 -5.93
CA VAL A 494 5.01 -18.33 -6.49
C VAL A 494 6.19 -18.44 -5.52
N ARG A 495 6.63 -19.67 -5.23
CA ARG A 495 7.80 -19.96 -4.39
C ARG A 495 8.79 -20.80 -5.19
N ARG A 496 10.05 -20.38 -5.21
CA ARG A 496 11.16 -21.07 -5.86
C ARG A 496 12.29 -21.24 -4.86
N ARG A 497 12.60 -22.48 -4.48
CA ARG A 497 13.66 -22.73 -3.48
C ARG A 497 15.03 -22.37 -4.06
N ARG A 498 15.79 -21.58 -3.31
CA ARG A 498 17.15 -21.12 -3.63
C ARG A 498 17.99 -21.22 -2.36
N PRO A 499 18.65 -22.37 -2.11
CA PRO A 499 19.47 -22.58 -0.92
C PRO A 499 20.46 -21.43 -0.70
N GLY A 500 20.57 -20.93 0.53
CA GLY A 500 21.43 -19.79 0.88
C GLY A 500 20.83 -18.40 0.61
N GLN A 501 19.69 -18.30 -0.09
CA GLN A 501 18.98 -17.03 -0.29
C GLN A 501 18.15 -16.66 0.94
N VAL A 502 18.56 -15.61 1.66
CA VAL A 502 17.84 -15.09 2.85
C VAL A 502 16.76 -14.05 2.47
N ASP A 503 16.81 -13.53 1.25
CA ASP A 503 15.87 -12.53 0.74
C ASP A 503 14.46 -13.12 0.57
N SER A 504 13.50 -12.60 1.33
CA SER A 504 12.09 -13.00 1.30
C SER A 504 11.18 -12.05 0.49
N SER A 505 11.75 -11.22 -0.39
CA SER A 505 10.98 -10.38 -1.33
C SER A 505 10.02 -11.24 -2.17
N PRO A 506 8.91 -10.66 -2.69
CA PRO A 506 7.89 -11.42 -3.44
C PRO A 506 8.46 -12.39 -4.48
N ASP A 507 9.48 -11.96 -5.24
CA ASP A 507 10.09 -12.74 -6.33
C ASP A 507 11.05 -13.86 -5.85
N LYS A 508 11.42 -13.87 -4.56
CA LYS A 508 12.45 -14.77 -4.00
C LYS A 508 11.95 -15.60 -2.83
N ARG A 509 10.63 -15.64 -2.61
CA ARG A 509 9.99 -16.38 -1.51
C ARG A 509 10.42 -17.84 -1.49
N GLN A 510 10.98 -18.24 -0.34
CA GLN A 510 11.36 -19.61 -0.04
C GLN A 510 10.16 -20.41 0.54
N PRO A 511 10.22 -21.74 0.56
CA PRO A 511 9.34 -22.58 1.40
C PRO A 511 9.35 -22.11 2.86
N VAL A 512 8.19 -22.12 3.52
CA VAL A 512 8.04 -21.67 4.92
C VAL A 512 8.14 -22.88 5.84
N SER A 513 9.05 -22.86 6.82
CA SER A 513 9.24 -23.94 7.81
C SER A 513 8.39 -23.81 9.07
N ALA A 514 7.80 -22.64 9.29
CA ALA A 514 6.92 -22.38 10.42
C ALA A 514 5.52 -22.96 10.19
N ALA A 515 5.04 -23.75 11.14
CA ALA A 515 3.67 -24.25 11.14
C ALA A 515 2.67 -23.10 11.36
N HIS A 516 1.74 -22.92 10.42
CA HIS A 516 0.80 -21.80 10.43
C HIS A 516 -0.54 -22.17 9.80
N VAL A 517 -1.53 -21.31 10.02
CA VAL A 517 -2.76 -21.22 9.24
C VAL A 517 -2.88 -19.80 8.71
N ASP A 518 -3.19 -19.65 7.42
CA ASP A 518 -3.15 -18.37 6.71
C ASP A 518 -4.16 -17.33 7.20
N GLN A 519 -5.26 -17.73 7.84
CA GLN A 519 -6.34 -16.83 8.22
C GLN A 519 -6.92 -17.19 9.59
N THR A 520 -7.14 -16.17 10.42
CA THR A 520 -8.09 -16.25 11.53
C THR A 520 -9.52 -16.00 11.02
N ALA A 521 -10.53 -16.32 11.83
CA ALA A 521 -11.94 -16.03 11.48
C ALA A 521 -12.17 -14.54 11.19
N LYS A 522 -11.59 -13.67 12.03
CA LYS A 522 -11.60 -12.22 11.85
C LYS A 522 -10.93 -11.81 10.53
N SER A 523 -9.76 -12.36 10.22
CA SER A 523 -9.05 -12.06 8.97
C SER A 523 -9.82 -12.56 7.75
N ALA A 524 -10.49 -13.72 7.84
CA ALA A 524 -11.29 -14.27 6.76
C ALA A 524 -12.47 -13.36 6.39
N VAL A 525 -13.24 -12.88 7.38
CA VAL A 525 -14.31 -11.89 7.14
C VAL A 525 -13.75 -10.59 6.57
N ALA A 526 -12.60 -10.11 7.07
CA ALA A 526 -11.94 -8.93 6.53
C ALA A 526 -11.52 -9.11 5.05
N ARG A 527 -11.18 -10.33 4.62
CA ARG A 527 -10.91 -10.63 3.19
C ARG A 527 -12.14 -10.50 2.32
N VAL A 528 -13.31 -10.92 2.81
CA VAL A 528 -14.60 -10.74 2.09
C VAL A 528 -14.86 -9.25 1.85
N HIS A 529 -14.80 -8.42 2.91
CA HIS A 529 -14.97 -6.97 2.80
C HIS A 529 -13.96 -6.28 1.89
N ARG A 530 -12.72 -6.78 1.87
CA ARG A 530 -11.63 -6.17 1.09
C ARG A 530 -11.75 -6.45 -0.40
N HIS A 531 -12.12 -7.67 -0.75
CA HIS A 531 -11.95 -8.18 -2.12
C HIS A 531 -13.25 -8.23 -2.90
N LEU A 532 -14.40 -8.07 -2.24
CA LEU A 532 -15.71 -8.04 -2.89
C LEU A 532 -16.35 -6.65 -2.91
N PRO A 533 -17.28 -6.40 -3.86
CA PRO A 533 -18.11 -5.20 -3.85
C PRO A 533 -18.89 -5.09 -2.52
N ALA A 534 -18.93 -3.89 -1.94
CA ALA A 534 -19.56 -3.67 -0.63
C ALA A 534 -21.05 -4.04 -0.58
N GLU A 535 -21.74 -4.00 -1.72
CA GLU A 535 -23.15 -4.39 -1.89
C GLU A 535 -23.37 -5.90 -1.79
N ASP A 536 -22.41 -6.73 -2.22
CA ASP A 536 -22.51 -8.19 -2.17
C ASP A 536 -22.25 -8.74 -0.77
N VAL A 537 -21.41 -8.06 0.02
CA VAL A 537 -20.85 -8.58 1.28
C VAL A 537 -21.92 -8.99 2.31
N PRO A 538 -22.96 -8.17 2.59
CA PRO A 538 -23.95 -8.52 3.61
C PRO A 538 -24.73 -9.79 3.27
N GLU A 539 -24.95 -10.09 1.99
CA GLU A 539 -25.64 -11.30 1.57
C GLU A 539 -24.71 -12.51 1.60
N LEU A 540 -23.49 -12.37 1.05
CA LEU A 540 -22.52 -13.47 1.01
C LEU A 540 -22.08 -13.96 2.39
N LEU A 541 -22.06 -13.08 3.40
CA LEU A 541 -21.72 -13.46 4.77
C LEU A 541 -22.85 -14.17 5.53
N LYS A 542 -24.07 -14.23 4.97
CA LYS A 542 -25.17 -15.02 5.56
C LYS A 542 -25.07 -16.51 5.24
N HIS A 543 -24.43 -16.83 4.12
CA HIS A 543 -24.29 -18.20 3.62
C HIS A 543 -22.93 -18.78 4.00
N ARG A 544 -22.75 -20.09 3.77
CA ARG A 544 -21.44 -20.72 3.96
C ARG A 544 -20.44 -20.03 3.03
N PHE A 545 -19.28 -19.68 3.57
CA PHE A 545 -18.12 -19.32 2.79
C PHE A 545 -16.84 -19.91 3.38
N GLN A 546 -15.84 -20.08 2.54
CA GLN A 546 -14.54 -20.64 2.88
C GLN A 546 -13.42 -19.80 2.29
N ILE A 547 -12.22 -19.96 2.86
CA ILE A 547 -10.98 -19.61 2.19
C ILE A 547 -10.23 -20.90 1.90
N ILE A 548 -9.98 -21.17 0.63
CA ILE A 548 -9.27 -22.37 0.18
C ILE A 548 -8.05 -21.93 -0.63
N ASN A 549 -6.89 -22.49 -0.29
CA ASN A 549 -5.69 -22.37 -1.08
C ASN A 549 -5.61 -23.53 -2.08
N LEU A 550 -5.29 -23.23 -3.34
CA LEU A 550 -4.88 -24.22 -4.33
C LEU A 550 -3.36 -24.20 -4.42
N TRP A 551 -2.71 -25.25 -3.95
CA TRP A 551 -1.26 -25.42 -4.02
C TRP A 551 -0.89 -26.41 -5.13
N ARG A 552 0.08 -26.05 -5.98
CA ARG A 552 0.51 -26.85 -7.12
C ARG A 552 2.02 -26.70 -7.40
N PRO A 553 2.76 -27.80 -7.62
CA PRO A 553 4.10 -27.76 -8.22
C PRO A 553 4.05 -27.29 -9.68
N ILE A 554 4.94 -26.40 -10.10
CA ILE A 554 4.83 -25.73 -11.42
C ILE A 554 5.93 -26.09 -12.43
N SER A 555 6.90 -26.92 -12.03
CA SER A 555 8.03 -27.30 -12.90
C SER A 555 8.27 -28.80 -12.93
N HIS A 556 8.37 -29.42 -11.76
CA HIS A 556 8.68 -30.83 -11.57
C HIS A 556 8.01 -31.34 -10.29
N PRO A 557 8.06 -32.65 -10.00
CA PRO A 557 7.56 -33.16 -8.73
C PRO A 557 8.19 -32.45 -7.52
N ALA A 558 7.37 -32.16 -6.51
CA ALA A 558 7.80 -31.45 -5.30
C ALA A 558 8.41 -32.41 -4.26
N ASP A 559 9.51 -33.07 -4.63
CA ASP A 559 10.27 -33.95 -3.72
C ASP A 559 11.17 -33.17 -2.76
N ASP A 560 11.66 -32.01 -3.22
CA ASP A 560 12.39 -31.05 -2.39
C ASP A 560 11.40 -30.19 -1.60
N TRP A 561 11.60 -30.12 -0.28
CA TRP A 561 10.75 -29.35 0.64
C TRP A 561 9.24 -29.56 0.45
N PRO A 562 8.71 -30.80 0.51
CA PRO A 562 7.28 -31.05 0.31
C PRO A 562 6.41 -30.34 1.35
N LEU A 563 5.10 -30.28 1.05
CA LEU A 563 4.11 -29.68 1.93
C LEU A 563 3.64 -30.71 2.98
N ALA A 564 3.82 -30.39 4.26
CA ALA A 564 3.19 -31.08 5.37
C ALA A 564 1.87 -30.41 5.75
N LEU A 565 0.85 -31.24 6.01
CA LEU A 565 -0.53 -30.86 6.26
C LEU A 565 -0.99 -31.53 7.57
N GLY A 566 -1.42 -30.71 8.52
CA GLY A 566 -1.97 -31.16 9.79
C GLY A 566 -3.39 -31.69 9.61
N ASP A 567 -3.64 -32.92 10.06
CA ASP A 567 -4.99 -33.51 10.08
C ASP A 567 -5.84 -32.77 11.11
N PHE A 568 -6.81 -31.97 10.64
CA PHE A 568 -7.64 -31.14 11.50
C PHE A 568 -8.32 -31.92 12.64
N ARG A 569 -8.63 -33.22 12.44
CA ARG A 569 -9.23 -34.09 13.47
C ARG A 569 -8.37 -34.26 14.72
N THR A 570 -7.12 -33.82 14.68
CA THR A 570 -6.14 -33.91 15.77
C THR A 570 -5.68 -32.57 16.31
N VAL A 571 -6.22 -31.49 15.77
CA VAL A 571 -5.86 -30.13 16.13
C VAL A 571 -6.99 -29.57 16.98
N ASP A 572 -6.65 -29.02 18.14
CA ASP A 572 -7.61 -28.31 18.98
C ASP A 572 -7.63 -26.82 18.61
N PRO A 573 -8.72 -26.29 18.01
CA PRO A 573 -8.80 -24.90 17.58
C PRO A 573 -8.66 -23.87 18.70
N GLU A 574 -8.92 -24.25 19.95
CA GLU A 574 -8.88 -23.32 21.08
C GLU A 574 -7.48 -23.25 21.71
N THR A 575 -6.74 -24.36 21.70
CA THR A 575 -5.48 -24.46 22.45
C THR A 575 -4.24 -24.53 21.56
N ASP A 576 -4.34 -25.15 20.37
CA ASP A 576 -3.21 -25.40 19.48
C ASP A 576 -2.88 -24.23 18.56
N VAL A 577 -3.77 -23.25 18.40
CA VAL A 577 -3.55 -22.09 17.53
C VAL A 577 -3.65 -20.78 18.29
N VAL A 578 -2.85 -19.79 17.89
CA VAL A 578 -2.87 -18.45 18.50
C VAL A 578 -2.91 -17.39 17.40
N PRO A 579 -3.83 -16.41 17.47
CA PRO A 579 -3.82 -15.28 16.54
C PRO A 579 -2.49 -14.52 16.58
N VAL A 580 -1.89 -14.33 15.42
CA VAL A 580 -0.68 -13.55 15.21
C VAL A 580 -0.99 -12.42 14.23
N ALA A 581 -0.86 -11.18 14.70
CA ALA A 581 -1.04 -10.01 13.87
C ALA A 581 0.08 -9.89 12.82
N LEU A 582 -0.29 -9.77 11.56
CA LEU A 582 0.60 -9.41 10.46
C LEU A 582 0.51 -7.92 10.21
N VAL A 583 1.51 -7.17 10.69
CA VAL A 583 1.52 -5.71 10.63
C VAL A 583 2.15 -5.25 9.31
N TYR A 584 1.36 -4.55 8.49
CA TYR A 584 1.77 -3.86 7.28
C TYR A 584 1.87 -2.35 7.55
N ALA A 585 2.47 -1.59 6.63
CA ALA A 585 2.56 -0.12 6.75
C ALA A 585 1.19 0.58 6.73
N ASP A 586 0.21 0.01 6.03
CA ASP A 586 -1.12 0.59 5.78
C ASP A 586 -2.26 -0.13 6.52
N ARG A 587 -2.01 -1.32 7.09
CA ARG A 587 -3.05 -2.18 7.66
C ARG A 587 -2.49 -3.26 8.59
N GLU A 588 -3.40 -4.02 9.18
CA GLU A 588 -3.10 -5.25 9.90
C GLU A 588 -3.89 -6.41 9.29
N GLY A 589 -3.23 -7.54 9.05
CA GLY A 589 -3.85 -8.84 8.81
C GLY A 589 -3.64 -9.76 10.00
N GLU A 590 -4.17 -10.98 9.96
CA GLU A 590 -3.99 -11.92 11.06
C GLU A 590 -3.95 -13.37 10.56
N THR A 591 -2.99 -14.13 11.07
CA THR A 591 -2.77 -15.57 10.82
C THR A 591 -2.86 -16.34 12.12
N TYR A 592 -2.96 -17.66 12.11
CA TYR A 592 -2.66 -18.45 13.29
C TYR A 592 -1.22 -18.95 13.29
N GLY A 593 -0.52 -18.73 14.41
CA GLY A 593 0.67 -19.50 14.77
C GLY A 593 0.24 -20.81 15.42
N VAL A 594 0.87 -21.92 15.04
CA VAL A 594 0.50 -23.28 15.53
C VAL A 594 1.47 -23.68 16.63
N LYS A 595 0.96 -23.94 17.84
CA LYS A 595 1.72 -24.50 18.96
C LYS A 595 1.98 -25.99 18.73
N TYR A 596 3.09 -26.47 19.25
CA TYR A 596 3.37 -27.90 19.26
C TYR A 596 2.41 -28.62 20.21
N ASN A 597 1.80 -29.69 19.71
CA ASN A 597 1.05 -30.63 20.51
C ASN A 597 1.33 -32.04 19.97
N PRO A 598 1.82 -32.98 20.82
CA PRO A 598 2.19 -34.34 20.38
C PRO A 598 1.00 -35.16 19.86
N LYS A 599 -0.25 -34.72 20.10
CA LYS A 599 -1.45 -35.37 19.54
C LYS A 599 -1.71 -34.99 18.09
N GLN A 600 -1.11 -33.90 17.59
CA GLN A 600 -1.26 -33.47 16.20
C GLN A 600 -0.66 -34.50 15.27
N ARG A 601 -1.44 -34.95 14.28
CA ARG A 601 -0.97 -35.81 13.21
C ARG A 601 -0.69 -34.99 11.96
N TRP A 602 0.51 -35.19 11.43
CA TRP A 602 0.97 -34.51 10.23
C TRP A 602 1.11 -35.50 9.08
N THR A 603 0.72 -35.06 7.90
CA THR A 603 0.66 -35.87 6.69
C THR A 603 1.28 -35.15 5.51
N TYR A 604 1.67 -35.88 4.47
CA TYR A 604 2.10 -35.30 3.20
C TYR A 604 1.80 -36.27 2.06
N PHE A 605 1.90 -35.78 0.83
CA PHE A 605 1.84 -36.59 -0.38
C PHE A 605 3.23 -36.59 -1.02
N SER A 606 3.92 -37.74 -1.06
CA SER A 606 5.25 -37.82 -1.68
C SER A 606 5.17 -37.61 -3.19
N GLY A 607 6.08 -36.80 -3.77
CA GLY A 607 6.19 -36.63 -5.22
C GLY A 607 4.93 -36.07 -5.89
N VAL A 608 4.31 -35.04 -5.30
CA VAL A 608 3.20 -34.30 -5.97
C VAL A 608 3.70 -33.76 -7.29
N LYS A 609 3.04 -34.12 -8.38
CA LYS A 609 3.44 -33.75 -9.74
C LYS A 609 2.74 -32.47 -10.22
N PRO A 610 3.22 -31.80 -11.28
CA PRO A 610 2.55 -30.63 -11.84
C PRO A 610 1.12 -30.89 -12.36
N GLU A 611 0.75 -32.14 -12.63
CA GLU A 611 -0.60 -32.55 -13.00
C GLU A 611 -1.54 -32.64 -11.79
N GLU A 612 -1.01 -32.61 -10.59
CA GLU A 612 -1.75 -32.72 -9.33
C GLU A 612 -1.82 -31.37 -8.61
N LEU A 613 -2.81 -31.22 -7.75
CA LEU A 613 -2.97 -30.06 -6.86
C LEU A 613 -3.48 -30.50 -5.50
N ILE A 614 -3.19 -29.71 -4.48
CA ILE A 614 -3.74 -29.87 -3.14
C ILE A 614 -4.63 -28.66 -2.86
N LEU A 615 -5.89 -28.91 -2.49
CA LEU A 615 -6.73 -27.89 -1.88
C LEU A 615 -6.48 -27.91 -0.37
N ILE A 616 -6.26 -26.73 0.21
CA ILE A 616 -5.95 -26.55 1.63
C ILE A 616 -6.96 -25.55 2.20
N LYS A 617 -7.80 -25.99 3.13
CA LYS A 617 -8.78 -25.13 3.78
C LYS A 617 -8.07 -24.24 4.79
N CYS A 618 -8.17 -22.93 4.59
CA CYS A 618 -7.61 -21.92 5.52
C CYS A 618 -8.68 -21.35 6.46
N PHE A 619 -9.95 -21.42 6.07
CA PHE A 619 -11.09 -21.02 6.87
C PHE A 619 -12.39 -21.65 6.35
N ASP A 620 -13.31 -21.99 7.26
CA ASP A 620 -14.72 -22.30 7.00
C ASP A 620 -15.62 -21.48 7.92
N SER A 621 -16.68 -20.90 7.38
CA SER A 621 -17.69 -20.20 8.19
C SER A 621 -18.55 -21.14 9.05
N ILE A 622 -18.63 -22.43 8.70
CA ILE A 622 -19.26 -23.43 9.57
C ILE A 622 -18.32 -23.71 10.74
N GLN A 623 -18.81 -23.51 11.96
CA GLN A 623 -18.04 -23.60 13.21
C GLN A 623 -18.72 -24.52 14.24
N ASP A 624 -19.66 -25.36 13.80
CA ASP A 624 -20.47 -26.26 14.65
C ASP A 624 -19.80 -27.61 14.95
N GLY A 625 -18.55 -27.79 14.50
CA GLY A 625 -17.78 -29.03 14.64
C GLY A 625 -18.11 -30.12 13.62
N SER A 626 -19.02 -29.88 12.67
CA SER A 626 -19.38 -30.85 11.62
C SER A 626 -18.32 -31.02 10.54
N VAL A 627 -17.46 -30.02 10.36
CA VAL A 627 -16.43 -29.97 9.32
C VAL A 627 -15.10 -29.46 9.87
N ALA A 628 -14.02 -29.80 9.17
CA ALA A 628 -12.74 -29.13 9.36
C ALA A 628 -12.86 -27.64 9.05
N ILE A 629 -12.38 -26.78 9.95
CA ILE A 629 -12.50 -25.32 9.80
C ILE A 629 -11.22 -24.65 9.28
N PHE A 630 -10.08 -25.32 9.38
CA PHE A 630 -8.80 -24.90 8.79
C PHE A 630 -7.81 -26.08 8.74
N THR A 631 -6.63 -25.87 8.15
CA THR A 631 -5.52 -26.83 8.12
C THR A 631 -4.20 -26.16 8.47
N PRO A 632 -3.55 -26.53 9.58
CA PRO A 632 -2.15 -26.21 9.82
C PRO A 632 -1.27 -26.76 8.70
N HIS A 633 -0.36 -25.96 8.17
CA HIS A 633 0.53 -26.42 7.11
C HIS A 633 1.92 -25.79 7.22
N THR A 634 2.90 -26.49 6.65
CA THR A 634 4.29 -26.06 6.59
C THR A 634 5.03 -26.77 5.46
N ALA A 635 6.16 -26.25 5.03
CA ALA A 635 7.11 -26.98 4.21
C ALA A 635 8.21 -27.57 5.10
N PHE A 636 8.66 -28.78 4.79
CA PHE A 636 9.66 -29.45 5.62
C PHE A 636 10.74 -30.13 4.79
N SER A 637 11.93 -30.28 5.36
CA SER A 637 13.00 -31.07 4.74
C SER A 637 12.73 -32.55 4.98
N ASP A 638 12.39 -33.29 3.92
CA ASP A 638 12.25 -34.75 3.99
C ASP A 638 13.65 -35.40 3.89
N PRO A 639 14.12 -36.15 4.90
CA PRO A 639 15.39 -36.86 4.83
C PRO A 639 15.42 -37.93 3.73
N LYS A 640 14.27 -38.30 3.17
CA LYS A 640 14.15 -39.24 2.05
C LYS A 640 14.17 -38.57 0.68
N THR A 641 14.28 -37.24 0.58
CA THR A 641 14.43 -36.54 -0.70
C THR A 641 15.67 -37.09 -1.44
N PRO A 642 15.54 -37.56 -2.70
CA PRO A 642 16.67 -38.08 -3.46
C PRO A 642 17.81 -37.06 -3.62
N GLU A 643 19.06 -37.54 -3.58
CA GLU A 643 20.21 -36.69 -3.87
C GLU A 643 20.12 -36.14 -5.30
N GLY A 644 20.34 -34.84 -5.45
CA GLY A 644 20.19 -34.15 -6.75
C GLY A 644 18.75 -33.90 -7.18
N ALA A 645 17.75 -34.14 -6.33
CA ALA A 645 16.37 -33.76 -6.61
C ALA A 645 16.26 -32.27 -6.97
N PRO A 646 15.47 -31.92 -8.00
CA PRO A 646 15.33 -30.53 -8.43
C PRO A 646 14.65 -29.69 -7.34
N LEU A 647 15.10 -28.43 -7.22
CA LEU A 647 14.67 -27.52 -6.15
C LEU A 647 13.22 -27.07 -6.34
N ARG A 648 12.42 -27.11 -5.28
CA ARG A 648 10.97 -26.88 -5.35
C ARG A 648 10.58 -25.58 -6.05
N GLU A 649 9.72 -25.70 -7.06
CA GLU A 649 8.95 -24.60 -7.62
C GLU A 649 7.45 -24.88 -7.48
N SER A 650 6.72 -24.00 -6.81
CA SER A 650 5.28 -24.16 -6.55
C SER A 650 4.53 -22.84 -6.62
N ILE A 651 3.25 -22.89 -6.99
CA ILE A 651 2.30 -21.79 -6.88
C ILE A 651 1.23 -22.10 -5.83
N GLU A 652 0.77 -21.07 -5.14
CA GLU A 652 -0.38 -21.11 -4.24
C GLU A 652 -1.35 -20.00 -4.64
N LEU A 653 -2.57 -20.35 -5.04
CA LEU A 653 -3.67 -19.41 -5.26
C LEU A 653 -4.54 -19.34 -4.01
N ARG A 654 -4.98 -18.15 -3.59
CA ARG A 654 -5.91 -18.02 -2.46
C ARG A 654 -7.29 -17.58 -2.94
N ALA A 655 -8.28 -18.40 -2.61
CA ALA A 655 -9.65 -18.26 -3.08
C ALA A 655 -10.62 -17.97 -1.94
N LEU A 656 -11.51 -16.99 -2.14
CA LEU A 656 -12.78 -16.91 -1.42
C LEU A 656 -13.80 -17.79 -2.16
N VAL A 657 -14.44 -18.70 -1.45
CA VAL A 657 -15.35 -19.71 -2.00
C VAL A 657 -16.70 -19.59 -1.31
N PHE A 658 -17.77 -19.31 -2.06
CA PHE A 658 -19.12 -19.06 -1.54
C PHE A 658 -20.12 -20.08 -2.08
N TYR A 659 -21.11 -20.39 -1.24
CA TYR A 659 -22.19 -21.31 -1.52
C TYR A 659 -23.52 -20.54 -1.44
N ASP A 660 -24.51 -20.97 -2.23
CA ASP A 660 -25.86 -20.37 -2.26
C ASP A 660 -26.83 -21.06 -1.28
#